data_AF-A0A1S3KS10-F1
#
_entry.id   AF-A0A1S3KS10-F1
#
_cell.length_a   1.000
_cell.length_b   1.000
_cell.length_c   1.000
_cell.angle_alpha   90.00
_cell.angle_beta   90.00
_cell.angle_gamma   90.00
#
_symmetry.space_group_name_H-M   'P 1'
#
loop_
_entity.id
_entity.type
_entity.pdbx_description
1 polymer ?
#
loop_
_entity_poly.entity_id
_entity_poly.type
_entity_poly.pdbx_seq_one_letter_code
_entity_poly.pdbx_strand_id
1 'polypeptide(L)'
;MAPVLYFEDEGQREEFVRYLRSEVTAGGQELAVRDMTEKELLREAVTRDQRTQIVETFIRSAFAKVLEIEKAGARDLSGASCRKTREALQTELTGTEFADALGLKPDSLFVDSMFTLADKDGNGYLSFQEFLDVIVIFMKGSPEEKSKLMFSMHDVDGDGFLSKEDFSRLLRSFIEISSSLLSKGQAEEAIQAMLQAAGFNDKEQITWEDFHFLLRDHEKELKFAQLNIKGMEKEGGNRLSRHQRVSFITPETNSSPLEGDTQFSSGLGKDGQELRRRQGKRSGLQSPKVYVKPKKDHSNRNAVQQKIQHFKRFIENYRRHIVCFTIVYGITAGVALERCYFYGLQADSSGVPETSAVGIVVSRGSAAAISFLYPYMLLTVCRNLITLGRETFLNRYIPFDAAIDFHRFMAMSAILLTVTHCLGHVVNIYVFSVSDLSILACLFPRVLANNGSEMPMRWSWWFFQTVPGMTGILLLFIFAFMYVFASHYFRRISFQGFWLTHYLYVVIYILTVIHGSYALLQQPSFYIYLIPPALLFLLDKLISLHRKKVEIPVVNATLLPSGTILYCTLYRSSLLYLDGPFGEGHQEWTDFEVSVLVGGGIGVTPFASILKDLVFKSSVKFKTQCRKVYFIWVTRTQRQFEWVSDIIREVEEQDSLDLVSVHIYITQLAEKFDLRTTMLYVCERHFQKVWNRSLFTGLRSVTHFGRPPFVSFFSSLQEVHPEVGKIGVFSCGPPGLTKNVEKGCQQMNKRDQAHFIHHYENF
;
A
#
# COMPACT_ATOMS: atom_id res chain seq x y z
N MET A 1 22.97 -15.21 0.40
CA MET A 1 22.53 -15.04 -1.01
C MET A 1 23.69 -15.44 -1.92
N ALA A 2 23.45 -16.01 -3.11
CA ALA A 2 24.51 -16.31 -4.06
C ALA A 2 24.71 -15.10 -5.02
N PRO A 3 25.85 -14.41 -5.00
CA PRO A 3 26.13 -13.37 -5.99
C PRO A 3 26.42 -14.00 -7.35
N VAL A 4 25.70 -13.56 -8.39
CA VAL A 4 25.99 -13.93 -9.79
C VAL A 4 26.76 -12.76 -10.41
N LEU A 5 28.00 -13.01 -10.81
CA LEU A 5 28.87 -12.04 -11.47
C LEU A 5 28.86 -12.30 -12.98
N TYR A 6 28.76 -11.24 -13.77
CA TYR A 6 28.90 -11.27 -15.22
C TYR A 6 30.26 -10.68 -15.60
N PHE A 7 30.97 -11.36 -16.50
CA PHE A 7 32.30 -10.96 -17.00
C PHE A 7 32.20 -10.72 -18.51
N GLU A 8 32.99 -9.79 -19.05
CA GLU A 8 32.96 -9.47 -20.48
C GLU A 8 33.59 -10.57 -21.34
N ASP A 9 34.58 -11.28 -20.81
CA ASP A 9 35.28 -12.39 -21.46
C ASP A 9 35.63 -13.53 -20.48
N GLU A 10 35.97 -14.70 -21.03
CA GLU A 10 36.30 -15.88 -20.23
C GLU A 10 37.67 -15.78 -19.52
N GLY A 11 38.60 -14.97 -20.02
CA GLY A 11 39.91 -14.75 -19.41
C GLY A 11 39.79 -13.98 -18.09
N GLN A 12 38.99 -12.91 -18.05
CA GLN A 12 38.65 -12.19 -16.81
C GLN A 12 37.98 -13.11 -15.79
N ARG A 13 37.06 -13.98 -16.23
CA ARG A 13 36.43 -14.98 -15.36
C ARG A 13 37.46 -15.95 -14.78
N GLU A 14 38.37 -16.48 -15.61
CA GLU A 14 39.41 -17.41 -15.16
C GLU A 14 40.44 -16.76 -14.24
N GLU A 15 40.83 -15.51 -14.50
CA GLU A 15 41.70 -14.74 -13.62
C GLU A 15 41.04 -14.51 -12.26
N PHE A 16 39.77 -14.09 -12.25
CA PHE A 16 38.99 -13.93 -11.01
C PHE A 16 38.84 -15.24 -10.24
N VAL A 17 38.53 -16.36 -10.91
CA VAL A 17 38.43 -17.68 -10.28
C VAL A 17 39.79 -18.17 -9.76
N ARG A 18 40.89 -17.88 -10.47
CA ARG A 18 42.26 -18.19 -10.00
C ARG A 18 42.59 -17.38 -8.74
N TYR A 19 42.29 -16.08 -8.74
CA TYR A 19 42.49 -15.20 -7.59
C TYR A 19 41.66 -15.63 -6.37
N LEU A 20 40.36 -15.87 -6.58
CA LEU A 20 39.46 -16.39 -5.54
C LEU A 20 39.95 -17.73 -4.98
N ARG A 21 40.44 -18.63 -5.84
CA ARG A 21 41.01 -19.91 -5.40
C ARG A 21 42.23 -19.70 -4.52
N SER A 22 43.17 -18.82 -4.88
CA SER A 22 44.35 -18.55 -4.04
C SER A 22 43.96 -18.03 -2.65
N GLU A 23 43.06 -17.04 -2.56
CA GLU A 23 42.60 -16.48 -1.28
C GLU A 23 41.87 -17.53 -0.41
N VAL A 24 40.97 -18.31 -1.00
CA VAL A 24 40.22 -19.36 -0.27
C VAL A 24 41.16 -20.48 0.23
N THR A 25 42.16 -20.87 -0.57
CA THR A 25 43.18 -21.84 -0.12
C THR A 25 44.13 -21.28 0.94
N ALA A 26 44.43 -19.99 0.92
CA ALA A 26 45.19 -19.33 1.99
C ALA A 26 44.40 -19.30 3.31
N GLY A 27 43.07 -19.19 3.24
CA GLY A 27 42.16 -19.35 4.37
C GLY A 27 41.90 -20.80 4.83
N GLY A 28 42.56 -21.81 4.22
CA GLY A 28 42.44 -23.21 4.62
C GLY A 28 41.13 -23.92 4.22
N GLN A 29 40.36 -23.35 3.28
CA GLN A 29 39.12 -23.96 2.76
C GLN A 29 39.31 -24.50 1.33
N GLU A 30 38.50 -25.50 0.96
CA GLU A 30 38.52 -26.11 -0.38
C GLU A 30 37.42 -25.51 -1.27
N LEU A 31 37.81 -24.97 -2.44
CA LEU A 31 36.88 -24.35 -3.38
C LEU A 31 36.31 -25.38 -4.37
N ALA A 32 35.11 -25.87 -4.10
CA ALA A 32 34.36 -26.71 -5.02
C ALA A 32 33.80 -25.91 -6.22
N VAL A 33 34.46 -26.02 -7.37
CA VAL A 33 33.99 -25.43 -8.65
C VAL A 33 33.13 -26.44 -9.41
N ARG A 34 32.03 -25.98 -10.01
CA ARG A 34 31.17 -26.78 -10.89
C ARG A 34 30.90 -26.02 -12.18
N ASP A 35 31.22 -26.64 -13.30
CA ASP A 35 30.88 -26.11 -14.61
C ASP A 35 29.42 -26.46 -14.94
N MET A 36 28.67 -25.46 -15.37
CA MET A 36 27.24 -25.56 -15.69
C MET A 36 26.88 -24.53 -16.77
N THR A 37 25.80 -24.76 -17.52
CA THR A 37 25.39 -23.78 -18.54
C THR A 37 24.79 -22.53 -17.89
N GLU A 38 24.87 -21.38 -18.56
CA GLU A 38 24.27 -20.11 -18.10
C GLU A 38 22.80 -20.27 -17.68
N LYS A 39 22.03 -21.06 -18.44
CA LYS A 39 20.59 -21.32 -18.17
C LYS A 39 20.37 -22.17 -16.92
N GLU A 40 21.30 -23.05 -16.57
CA GLU A 40 21.26 -23.85 -15.36
C GLU A 40 21.70 -23.01 -14.16
N LEU A 41 22.79 -22.25 -14.28
CA LEU A 41 23.25 -21.30 -13.26
C LEU A 41 22.16 -20.30 -12.88
N LEU A 42 21.52 -19.64 -13.86
CA LEU A 42 20.43 -18.68 -13.62
C LEU A 42 19.15 -19.34 -13.08
N ARG A 43 19.01 -20.66 -13.18
CA ARG A 43 17.88 -21.43 -12.65
C ARG A 43 18.12 -21.94 -11.23
N GLU A 44 19.36 -22.26 -10.88
CA GLU A 44 19.77 -22.67 -9.52
C GLU A 44 20.05 -21.45 -8.61
N ALA A 45 20.50 -20.33 -9.18
CA ALA A 45 20.77 -19.10 -8.43
C ALA A 45 19.49 -18.52 -7.80
N VAL A 46 19.45 -18.46 -6.46
CA VAL A 46 18.36 -17.85 -5.71
C VAL A 46 18.50 -16.33 -5.72
N THR A 47 17.67 -15.66 -6.51
CA THR A 47 17.59 -14.20 -6.59
C THR A 47 17.11 -13.55 -5.30
N ARG A 48 17.41 -12.27 -5.08
CA ARG A 48 16.93 -11.50 -3.91
C ARG A 48 15.40 -11.57 -3.76
N ASP A 49 14.65 -11.39 -4.85
CA ASP A 49 13.18 -11.44 -4.83
C ASP A 49 12.64 -12.82 -4.42
N GLN A 50 13.24 -13.91 -4.91
CA GLN A 50 12.90 -15.27 -4.48
C GLN A 50 13.25 -15.48 -3.01
N ARG A 51 14.43 -15.01 -2.57
CA ARG A 51 14.86 -15.09 -1.16
C ARG A 51 13.89 -14.37 -0.23
N THR A 52 13.46 -13.15 -0.58
CA THR A 52 12.44 -12.41 0.18
C THR A 52 11.10 -13.18 0.23
N GLN A 53 10.66 -13.82 -0.85
CA GLN A 53 9.44 -14.67 -0.83
C GLN A 53 9.59 -15.91 0.06
N ILE A 54 10.78 -16.52 0.10
CA ILE A 54 11.09 -17.65 0.99
C ILE A 54 11.02 -17.18 2.45
N VAL A 55 11.66 -16.05 2.78
CA VAL A 55 11.63 -15.44 4.13
C VAL A 55 10.21 -15.06 4.54
N GLU A 56 9.41 -14.40 3.69
CA GLU A 56 7.99 -14.12 3.96
C GLU A 56 7.18 -15.41 4.22
N THR A 57 7.55 -16.52 3.57
CA THR A 57 6.88 -17.83 3.74
C THR A 57 7.31 -18.53 5.03
N PHE A 58 8.59 -18.47 5.40
CA PHE A 58 9.13 -18.89 6.70
C PHE A 58 8.37 -18.19 7.84
N ILE A 59 8.32 -16.86 7.80
CA ILE A 59 7.70 -16.00 8.81
C ILE A 59 6.21 -16.36 8.98
N ARG A 60 5.47 -16.45 7.86
CA ARG A 60 4.04 -16.81 7.88
C ARG A 60 3.80 -18.21 8.43
N SER A 61 4.69 -19.16 8.15
CA SER A 61 4.59 -20.54 8.64
C SER A 61 4.85 -20.63 10.14
N ALA A 62 5.79 -19.85 10.68
CA ALA A 62 6.01 -19.72 12.12
C ALA A 62 4.75 -19.16 12.80
N PHE A 63 4.25 -18.01 12.36
CA PHE A 63 3.09 -17.39 13.00
C PHE A 63 1.79 -18.20 12.91
N ALA A 64 1.56 -18.92 11.81
CA ALA A 64 0.43 -19.86 11.71
C ALA A 64 0.50 -20.98 12.76
N LYS A 65 1.72 -21.46 13.09
CA LYS A 65 1.96 -22.45 14.15
C LYS A 65 1.75 -21.86 15.55
N VAL A 66 2.15 -20.61 15.79
CA VAL A 66 2.01 -19.97 17.12
C VAL A 66 0.58 -19.52 17.42
N LEU A 67 -0.12 -18.88 16.47
CA LEU A 67 -1.47 -18.34 16.66
C LEU A 67 -2.59 -19.40 16.65
N GLU A 68 -2.27 -20.67 16.46
CA GLU A 68 -3.25 -21.78 16.35
C GLU A 68 -4.37 -21.49 15.32
N ILE A 69 -4.05 -20.72 14.27
CA ILE A 69 -4.98 -20.48 13.18
C ILE A 69 -5.19 -21.83 12.49
N GLU A 70 -6.37 -22.43 12.68
CA GLU A 70 -6.78 -23.66 12.01
C GLU A 70 -6.37 -23.62 10.53
N LYS A 71 -5.94 -24.77 9.98
CA LYS A 71 -5.44 -24.94 8.60
C LYS A 71 -6.53 -24.74 7.52
N ALA A 72 -7.30 -23.67 7.59
CA ALA A 72 -8.35 -23.26 6.66
C ALA A 72 -7.82 -22.32 5.56
N GLY A 73 -6.84 -21.46 5.87
CA GLY A 73 -6.17 -20.57 4.91
C GLY A 73 -5.10 -21.26 4.05
N ALA A 74 -4.63 -22.45 4.46
CA ALA A 74 -3.62 -23.25 3.76
C ALA A 74 -4.22 -24.39 2.91
N ARG A 75 -5.45 -24.23 2.42
CA ARG A 75 -6.22 -25.29 1.74
C ARG A 75 -5.88 -25.47 0.26
N ASP A 76 -4.61 -25.32 -0.09
CA ASP A 76 -4.08 -25.65 -1.43
C ASP A 76 -2.64 -26.18 -1.33
N LEU A 77 -2.40 -27.08 -0.36
CA LEU A 77 -1.16 -27.85 -0.21
C LEU A 77 -1.12 -29.03 -1.21
N SER A 78 -1.32 -28.73 -2.50
CA SER A 78 -0.86 -29.62 -3.57
C SER A 78 0.68 -29.57 -3.65
N GLY A 79 1.31 -30.65 -4.13
CA GLY A 79 2.71 -31.00 -3.82
C GLY A 79 3.78 -29.92 -4.07
N ALA A 80 3.54 -28.99 -4.99
CA ALA A 80 4.47 -27.88 -5.28
C ALA A 80 4.59 -26.86 -4.12
N SER A 81 3.52 -26.59 -3.37
CA SER A 81 3.58 -25.68 -2.21
C SER A 81 4.33 -26.33 -1.05
N CYS A 82 4.16 -27.64 -0.83
CA CYS A 82 4.82 -28.37 0.25
C CYS A 82 6.35 -28.34 0.11
N ARG A 83 6.87 -28.44 -1.12
CA ARG A 83 8.31 -28.35 -1.38
C ARG A 83 8.86 -26.96 -1.03
N LYS A 84 8.21 -25.89 -1.47
CA LYS A 84 8.59 -24.50 -1.14
C LYS A 84 8.49 -24.19 0.36
N THR A 85 7.47 -24.73 1.04
CA THR A 85 7.37 -24.61 2.50
C THR A 85 8.50 -25.37 3.19
N ARG A 86 8.85 -26.58 2.74
CA ARG A 86 9.99 -27.33 3.31
C ARG A 86 11.32 -26.64 3.06
N GLU A 87 11.55 -26.16 1.84
CA GLU A 87 12.71 -25.32 1.47
C GLU A 87 12.80 -24.11 2.41
N ALA A 88 11.70 -23.37 2.62
CA ALA A 88 11.67 -22.23 3.54
C ALA A 88 11.96 -22.61 5.01
N LEU A 89 11.39 -23.71 5.52
CA LEU A 89 11.64 -24.20 6.89
C LEU A 89 13.08 -24.68 7.11
N GLN A 90 13.83 -24.95 6.03
CA GLN A 90 15.24 -25.36 6.05
C GLN A 90 16.20 -24.18 5.80
N THR A 91 15.71 -22.95 5.61
CA THR A 91 16.61 -21.79 5.51
C THR A 91 16.77 -21.09 6.85
N GLU A 92 17.99 -20.76 7.22
CA GLU A 92 18.28 -19.80 8.29
C GLU A 92 18.23 -18.35 7.77
N LEU A 93 18.07 -17.35 8.65
CA LEU A 93 18.05 -15.91 8.32
C LEU A 93 19.32 -15.21 8.79
N THR A 94 19.87 -14.29 7.99
CA THR A 94 20.91 -13.37 8.49
C THR A 94 20.32 -12.28 9.38
N GLY A 95 21.13 -11.67 10.26
CA GLY A 95 20.72 -10.50 11.04
C GLY A 95 20.23 -9.33 10.17
N THR A 96 20.81 -9.15 8.98
CA THR A 96 20.36 -8.18 7.98
C THR A 96 18.98 -8.50 7.39
N GLU A 97 18.70 -9.77 7.04
CA GLU A 97 17.39 -10.20 6.55
C GLU A 97 16.32 -10.13 7.66
N PHE A 98 16.71 -10.39 8.90
CA PHE A 98 15.86 -10.25 10.09
C PHE A 98 15.50 -8.77 10.36
N ALA A 99 16.48 -7.87 10.31
CA ALA A 99 16.27 -6.41 10.42
C ALA A 99 15.35 -5.87 9.32
N ASP A 100 15.62 -6.21 8.06
CA ASP A 100 14.81 -5.83 6.89
C ASP A 100 13.36 -6.33 7.05
N ALA A 101 13.16 -7.54 7.56
CA ALA A 101 11.84 -8.12 7.79
C ALA A 101 11.07 -7.46 8.96
N LEU A 102 11.76 -6.97 9.99
CA LEU A 102 11.20 -6.11 11.03
C LEU A 102 10.93 -4.68 10.53
N GLY A 103 11.59 -4.25 9.46
CA GLY A 103 11.62 -2.85 9.03
C GLY A 103 12.38 -1.97 10.02
N LEU A 104 13.44 -2.52 10.61
CA LEU A 104 14.41 -1.82 11.45
C LEU A 104 15.76 -1.76 10.73
N LYS A 105 16.71 -0.96 11.23
CA LYS A 105 18.05 -0.94 10.64
C LYS A 105 18.89 -2.13 11.15
N PRO A 106 19.78 -2.72 10.32
CA PRO A 106 20.65 -3.82 10.76
C PRO A 106 21.62 -3.47 11.90
N ASP A 107 21.98 -2.20 12.05
CA ASP A 107 22.89 -1.67 13.07
C ASP A 107 22.18 -1.26 14.38
N SER A 108 20.90 -1.58 14.54
CA SER A 108 20.15 -1.25 15.76
C SER A 108 20.41 -2.26 16.88
N LEU A 109 20.73 -1.76 18.08
CA LEU A 109 21.03 -2.59 19.25
C LEU A 109 19.94 -3.65 19.54
N PHE A 110 18.68 -3.32 19.31
CA PHE A 110 17.58 -4.27 19.46
C PHE A 110 17.64 -5.46 18.50
N VAL A 111 17.99 -5.21 17.23
CA VAL A 111 18.15 -6.30 16.24
C VAL A 111 19.31 -7.17 16.66
N ASP A 112 20.45 -6.58 17.00
CA ASP A 112 21.67 -7.28 17.41
C ASP A 112 21.41 -8.15 18.66
N SER A 113 20.94 -7.56 19.75
CA SER A 113 20.61 -8.28 20.99
C SER A 113 19.48 -9.32 20.81
N MET A 114 18.49 -9.07 19.94
CA MET A 114 17.44 -10.08 19.65
C MET A 114 17.98 -11.23 18.80
N PHE A 115 18.94 -10.95 17.93
CA PHE A 115 19.57 -11.94 17.08
C PHE A 115 20.50 -12.84 17.90
N THR A 116 21.40 -12.26 18.69
CA THR A 116 22.32 -12.99 19.60
C THR A 116 21.59 -13.82 20.65
N LEU A 117 20.46 -13.34 21.18
CA LEU A 117 19.63 -14.12 22.11
C LEU A 117 18.93 -15.32 21.44
N ALA A 118 18.60 -15.17 20.16
CA ALA A 118 17.84 -16.15 19.42
C ALA A 118 18.76 -17.22 18.79
N ASP A 119 19.94 -16.83 18.32
CA ASP A 119 21.02 -17.68 17.79
C ASP A 119 21.63 -18.51 18.95
N LYS A 120 21.21 -19.77 19.07
CA LYS A 120 21.60 -20.65 20.19
C LYS A 120 22.84 -21.48 19.89
N ASP A 121 23.14 -21.71 18.61
CA ASP A 121 24.33 -22.45 18.19
C ASP A 121 25.53 -21.53 17.86
N GLY A 122 25.31 -20.21 17.80
CA GLY A 122 26.32 -19.19 17.60
C GLY A 122 26.83 -19.12 16.15
N ASN A 123 26.07 -19.64 15.19
CA ASN A 123 26.53 -19.78 13.81
C ASN A 123 26.42 -18.47 12.98
N GLY A 124 25.75 -17.43 13.51
CA GLY A 124 25.53 -16.15 12.83
C GLY A 124 24.28 -16.09 11.95
N TYR A 125 23.42 -17.12 12.00
CA TYR A 125 22.18 -17.26 11.25
C TYR A 125 21.06 -17.82 12.15
N LEU A 126 19.83 -17.35 11.94
CA LEU A 126 18.67 -17.79 12.71
C LEU A 126 17.90 -18.93 12.05
N SER A 127 17.91 -20.12 12.66
CA SER A 127 17.10 -21.25 12.19
C SER A 127 15.59 -21.07 12.46
N PHE A 128 14.76 -21.92 11.85
CA PHE A 128 13.31 -21.87 12.05
C PHE A 128 12.88 -22.17 13.50
N GLN A 129 13.60 -23.04 14.22
CA GLN A 129 13.18 -23.38 15.60
C GLN A 129 13.59 -22.29 16.58
N GLU A 130 14.79 -21.73 16.44
CA GLU A 130 15.28 -20.60 17.25
C GLU A 130 14.37 -19.38 17.14
N PHE A 131 14.07 -18.96 15.91
CA PHE A 131 13.10 -17.90 15.68
C PHE A 131 11.71 -18.23 16.24
N LEU A 132 11.25 -19.48 16.11
CA LEU A 132 9.95 -19.90 16.62
C LEU A 132 9.90 -19.89 18.15
N ASP A 133 10.94 -20.37 18.84
CA ASP A 133 11.01 -20.43 20.30
C ASP A 133 10.86 -19.03 20.91
N VAL A 134 11.63 -18.06 20.38
CA VAL A 134 11.54 -16.66 20.77
C VAL A 134 10.13 -16.12 20.55
N ILE A 135 9.57 -16.28 19.34
CA ILE A 135 8.22 -15.80 19.04
C ILE A 135 7.14 -16.48 19.92
N VAL A 136 7.28 -17.77 20.26
CA VAL A 136 6.35 -18.46 21.16
C VAL A 136 6.35 -17.82 22.54
N ILE A 137 7.51 -17.51 23.12
CA ILE A 137 7.61 -16.81 24.40
C ILE A 137 7.02 -15.40 24.30
N PHE A 138 7.36 -14.65 23.25
CA PHE A 138 6.80 -13.32 22.97
C PHE A 138 5.25 -13.34 22.86
N MET A 139 4.63 -14.40 22.31
CA MET A 139 3.18 -14.45 22.11
C MET A 139 2.41 -15.09 23.28
N LYS A 140 2.82 -16.29 23.71
CA LYS A 140 2.13 -17.12 24.70
C LYS A 140 2.74 -17.07 26.09
N GLY A 141 3.98 -16.61 26.23
CA GLY A 141 4.66 -16.52 27.52
C GLY A 141 3.94 -15.60 28.50
N SER A 142 4.05 -15.97 29.78
CA SER A 142 3.69 -15.16 30.94
C SER A 142 4.51 -13.85 30.99
N PRO A 143 4.06 -12.84 31.77
CA PRO A 143 4.85 -11.62 31.99
C PRO A 143 6.25 -11.90 32.57
N GLU A 144 6.38 -12.94 33.39
CA GLU A 144 7.65 -13.37 34.00
C GLU A 144 8.61 -13.98 32.95
N GLU A 145 8.12 -14.88 32.09
CA GLU A 145 8.92 -15.44 30.99
C GLU A 145 9.35 -14.35 30.00
N LYS A 146 8.50 -13.34 29.77
CA LYS A 146 8.81 -12.19 28.91
C LYS A 146 9.84 -11.24 29.52
N SER A 147 9.73 -10.90 30.81
CA SER A 147 10.78 -10.10 31.46
C SER A 147 12.08 -10.87 31.56
N LYS A 148 12.02 -12.20 31.75
CA LYS A 148 13.21 -13.06 31.74
C LYS A 148 13.90 -13.06 30.38
N LEU A 149 13.12 -13.16 29.30
CA LEU A 149 13.65 -13.08 27.94
C LEU A 149 14.25 -11.69 27.62
N MET A 150 13.64 -10.60 28.08
CA MET A 150 14.19 -9.24 27.91
C MET A 150 15.43 -8.98 28.78
N PHE A 151 15.57 -9.67 29.91
CA PHE A 151 16.77 -9.62 30.76
C PHE A 151 17.92 -10.40 30.09
N SER A 152 17.69 -11.66 29.71
CA SER A 152 18.68 -12.49 29.01
C SER A 152 19.12 -11.92 27.66
N MET A 153 18.35 -10.98 27.09
CA MET A 153 18.68 -10.26 25.87
C MET A 153 19.92 -9.34 26.01
N HIS A 154 20.25 -8.92 27.23
CA HIS A 154 21.34 -7.98 27.50
C HIS A 154 22.36 -8.50 28.53
N ASP A 155 22.09 -9.67 29.12
CA ASP A 155 23.00 -10.49 29.93
C ASP A 155 23.85 -11.33 28.96
N VAL A 156 24.90 -10.71 28.41
CA VAL A 156 25.73 -11.28 27.33
C VAL A 156 26.78 -12.26 27.87
N ASP A 157 27.21 -12.05 29.10
CA ASP A 157 28.10 -12.92 29.87
C ASP A 157 27.38 -14.10 30.53
N GLY A 158 26.05 -14.05 30.65
CA GLY A 158 25.22 -15.16 31.14
C GLY A 158 25.37 -15.43 32.63
N ASP A 159 25.82 -14.44 33.41
CA ASP A 159 26.09 -14.59 34.84
C ASP A 159 24.82 -14.42 35.71
N GLY A 160 23.72 -13.93 35.11
CA GLY A 160 22.43 -13.71 35.76
C GLY A 160 22.27 -12.31 36.38
N PHE A 161 23.22 -11.40 36.18
CA PHE A 161 23.25 -10.05 36.70
C PHE A 161 23.49 -9.04 35.57
N LEU A 162 22.67 -8.00 35.47
CA LEU A 162 22.99 -6.87 34.61
C LEU A 162 23.87 -5.88 35.37
N SER A 163 25.04 -5.58 34.83
CA SER A 163 25.83 -4.45 35.30
C SER A 163 25.03 -3.15 35.14
N LYS A 164 25.33 -2.12 35.93
CA LYS A 164 24.70 -0.80 35.78
C LYS A 164 24.87 -0.22 34.36
N GLU A 165 25.96 -0.54 33.67
CA GLU A 165 26.15 -0.17 32.27
C GLU A 165 25.24 -0.97 31.33
N ASP A 166 25.17 -2.29 31.47
CA ASP A 166 24.38 -3.16 30.59
C ASP A 166 22.88 -2.98 30.78
N PHE A 167 22.46 -2.70 32.01
CA PHE A 167 21.10 -2.24 32.30
C PHE A 167 20.80 -0.88 31.65
N SER A 168 21.77 0.05 31.65
CA SER A 168 21.63 1.33 30.96
C SER A 168 21.65 1.16 29.44
N ARG A 169 22.40 0.19 28.89
CA ARG A 169 22.37 -0.22 27.47
C ARG A 169 21.02 -0.85 27.11
N LEU A 170 20.43 -1.68 27.98
CA LEU A 170 19.08 -2.24 27.84
C LEU A 170 18.01 -1.15 27.80
N LEU A 171 18.03 -0.21 28.76
CA LEU A 171 17.08 0.89 28.75
C LEU A 171 17.33 1.82 27.55
N ARG A 172 18.58 2.04 27.15
CA ARG A 172 18.94 2.79 25.95
C ARG A 172 18.46 2.07 24.67
N SER A 173 18.55 0.75 24.56
CA SER A 173 18.05 0.01 23.39
C SER A 173 16.53 0.15 23.29
N PHE A 174 15.79 0.00 24.40
CA PHE A 174 14.35 0.28 24.43
C PHE A 174 14.03 1.75 24.10
N ILE A 175 14.82 2.70 24.59
CA ILE A 175 14.73 4.13 24.26
C ILE A 175 15.07 4.39 22.78
N GLU A 176 15.99 3.67 22.15
CA GLU A 176 16.35 3.87 20.75
C GLU A 176 15.30 3.31 19.80
N ILE A 177 14.69 2.15 20.11
CA ILE A 177 13.52 1.62 19.36
C ILE A 177 12.32 2.57 19.51
N SER A 178 12.04 2.98 20.75
CA SER A 178 10.84 3.77 21.07
C SER A 178 11.00 5.28 20.83
N SER A 179 12.22 5.80 20.75
CA SER A 179 12.50 7.23 20.61
C SER A 179 13.91 7.44 20.05
N SER A 180 14.05 7.33 18.73
CA SER A 180 15.28 7.62 17.97
C SER A 180 15.74 9.11 18.01
N LEU A 181 15.23 9.89 18.98
CA LEU A 181 15.33 11.35 19.09
C LEU A 181 15.62 11.84 20.51
N LEU A 182 15.58 10.98 21.54
CA LEU A 182 16.14 11.36 22.83
C LEU A 182 17.65 11.53 22.63
N SER A 183 18.15 12.74 22.90
CA SER A 183 19.59 12.98 22.91
C SER A 183 20.24 12.07 23.97
N LYS A 184 21.50 11.66 23.76
CA LYS A 184 22.20 10.77 24.71
C LYS A 184 22.12 11.27 26.16
N GLY A 185 22.18 12.58 26.38
CA GLY A 185 22.01 13.19 27.71
C GLY A 185 20.60 13.00 28.30
N GLN A 186 19.53 13.23 27.52
CA GLN A 186 18.15 13.04 28.00
C GLN A 186 17.79 11.56 28.23
N ALA A 187 18.37 10.65 27.45
CA ALA A 187 18.25 9.22 27.68
C ALA A 187 18.92 8.83 29.01
N GLU A 188 20.13 9.35 29.29
CA GLU A 188 20.80 9.13 30.59
C GLU A 188 20.04 9.75 31.77
N GLU A 189 19.54 10.98 31.64
CA GLU A 189 18.71 11.62 32.69
C GLU A 189 17.45 10.79 32.99
N ALA A 190 16.80 10.23 31.96
CA ALA A 190 15.65 9.34 32.10
C ALA A 190 16.02 8.02 32.79
N ILE A 191 17.13 7.39 32.38
CA ILE A 191 17.65 6.15 32.96
C ILE A 191 18.02 6.37 34.43
N GLN A 192 18.72 7.46 34.74
CA GLN A 192 19.15 7.79 36.09
C GLN A 192 17.97 8.16 37.00
N ALA A 193 16.94 8.83 36.48
CA ALA A 193 15.69 9.05 37.20
C ALA A 193 14.94 7.74 37.48
N MET A 194 14.94 6.78 36.54
CA MET A 194 14.37 5.44 36.76
C MET A 194 15.15 4.65 37.83
N LEU A 195 16.48 4.63 37.76
CA LEU A 195 17.34 3.98 38.75
C LEU A 195 17.16 4.60 40.14
N GLN A 196 17.01 5.92 40.23
CA GLN A 196 16.72 6.62 41.48
C GLN A 196 15.32 6.29 42.01
N ALA A 197 14.29 6.28 41.16
CA ALA A 197 12.91 6.00 41.55
C ALA A 197 12.71 4.55 42.02
N ALA A 198 13.45 3.60 41.43
CA ALA A 198 13.46 2.19 41.84
C ALA A 198 14.37 1.89 43.06
N GLY A 199 15.15 2.87 43.53
CA GLY A 199 16.11 2.68 44.63
C GLY A 199 17.36 1.88 44.24
N PHE A 200 17.68 1.79 42.94
CA PHE A 200 18.82 1.04 42.41
C PHE A 200 20.09 1.90 42.27
N ASN A 201 20.09 3.15 42.74
CA ASN A 201 21.28 4.01 42.65
C ASN A 201 22.53 3.42 43.32
N ASP A 202 22.33 2.73 44.45
CA ASP A 202 23.40 2.14 45.28
C ASP A 202 23.67 0.66 44.94
N LYS A 203 23.01 0.09 43.93
CA LYS A 203 23.27 -1.27 43.41
C LYS A 203 24.21 -1.20 42.20
N GLU A 204 25.34 -1.90 42.25
CA GLU A 204 26.25 -2.06 41.11
C GLU A 204 25.77 -3.11 40.09
N GLN A 205 25.05 -4.12 40.58
CA GLN A 205 24.44 -5.21 39.80
C GLN A 205 22.93 -5.26 40.01
N ILE A 206 22.19 -5.52 38.94
CA ILE A 206 20.72 -5.56 38.90
C ILE A 206 20.28 -6.98 38.56
N THR A 207 19.48 -7.59 39.43
CA THR A 207 18.98 -8.96 39.24
C THR A 207 17.75 -8.99 38.33
N TRP A 208 17.38 -10.18 37.83
CA TRP A 208 16.11 -10.37 37.12
C TRP A 208 14.90 -9.98 37.98
N GLU A 209 14.94 -10.23 39.29
CA GLU A 209 13.86 -9.88 40.22
C GLU A 209 13.69 -8.36 40.35
N ASP A 210 14.81 -7.63 40.45
CA ASP A 210 14.84 -6.16 40.43
C ASP A 210 14.27 -5.60 39.12
N PHE A 211 14.66 -6.17 37.98
CA PHE A 211 14.14 -5.76 36.67
C PHE A 211 12.65 -6.06 36.50
N HIS A 212 12.20 -7.25 36.90
CA HIS A 212 10.79 -7.62 36.86
C HIS A 212 9.97 -6.72 37.78
N PHE A 213 10.47 -6.38 38.97
CA PHE A 213 9.83 -5.45 39.89
C PHE A 213 9.67 -4.04 39.30
N LEU A 214 10.70 -3.52 38.63
CA LEU A 214 10.67 -2.23 37.93
C LEU A 214 9.62 -2.20 36.81
N LEU A 215 9.44 -3.30 36.07
CA LEU A 215 8.35 -3.43 35.10
C LEU A 215 6.96 -3.59 35.77
N ARG A 216 6.92 -4.13 36.98
CA ARG A 216 5.70 -4.45 37.71
C ARG A 216 5.04 -3.27 38.41
N ASP A 217 5.76 -2.26 38.87
CA ASP A 217 5.11 -1.15 39.61
C ASP A 217 4.19 -0.27 38.73
N HIS A 218 4.24 -0.46 37.40
CA HIS A 218 3.25 0.04 36.44
C HIS A 218 1.96 -0.82 36.32
N GLU A 219 1.81 -1.94 37.04
CA GLU A 219 0.59 -2.78 37.06
C GLU A 219 -0.67 -2.03 37.50
N LYS A 220 -0.53 -1.01 38.35
CA LYS A 220 -1.67 -0.39 39.06
C LYS A 220 -2.63 0.38 38.12
N GLU A 221 -2.21 0.72 36.90
CA GLU A 221 -3.10 1.27 35.86
C GLU A 221 -3.76 0.19 34.96
N LEU A 222 -3.32 -1.07 35.01
CA LEU A 222 -3.69 -2.13 34.05
C LEU A 222 -4.94 -2.96 34.43
N LYS A 223 -5.62 -2.66 35.55
CA LYS A 223 -6.77 -3.45 36.07
C LYS A 223 -8.05 -3.48 35.21
N PHE A 224 -8.05 -2.91 33.99
CA PHE A 224 -9.19 -2.96 33.06
C PHE A 224 -9.04 -3.96 31.89
N ALA A 225 -8.03 -4.83 31.92
CA ALA A 225 -7.83 -5.90 30.94
C ALA A 225 -8.22 -7.31 31.42
N GLN A 226 -9.20 -7.44 32.34
CA GLN A 226 -9.79 -8.76 32.63
C GLN A 226 -10.65 -9.24 31.45
N LEU A 227 -10.16 -10.26 30.77
CA LEU A 227 -10.82 -10.95 29.67
C LEU A 227 -12.00 -11.81 30.18
N ASN A 228 -13.21 -11.27 30.10
CA ASN A 228 -14.43 -12.09 30.13
C ASN A 228 -14.55 -12.90 28.82
N ILE A 229 -13.83 -14.02 28.73
CA ILE A 229 -14.05 -15.04 27.70
C ILE A 229 -15.23 -15.90 28.14
N LYS A 230 -16.43 -15.50 27.70
CA LYS A 230 -17.63 -16.34 27.84
C LYS A 230 -17.69 -17.28 26.63
N GLY A 231 -17.50 -18.57 26.86
CA GLY A 231 -17.71 -19.63 25.87
C GLY A 231 -16.46 -20.40 25.45
N MET A 232 -15.98 -21.29 26.32
CA MET A 232 -15.46 -22.62 25.98
C MET A 232 -15.51 -23.47 27.26
N GLU A 233 -16.43 -24.42 27.31
CA GLU A 233 -16.46 -25.42 28.39
C GLU A 233 -15.27 -26.37 28.22
N LYS A 234 -14.63 -26.74 29.34
CA LYS A 234 -13.52 -27.69 29.34
C LYS A 234 -14.05 -29.12 29.20
N GLU A 235 -14.09 -29.64 27.98
CA GLU A 235 -14.05 -31.10 27.79
C GLU A 235 -12.59 -31.58 27.88
N GLY A 236 -12.30 -32.45 28.84
CA GLY A 236 -10.93 -32.91 29.10
C GLY A 236 -10.75 -33.66 30.42
N GLY A 237 -11.69 -34.55 30.77
CA GLY A 237 -11.59 -35.42 31.96
C GLY A 237 -11.71 -36.89 31.55
N ASN A 238 -10.63 -37.66 31.73
CA ASN A 238 -10.63 -39.09 31.41
C ASN A 238 -11.63 -39.88 32.27
N ARG A 239 -12.36 -40.80 31.63
CA ARG A 239 -13.24 -41.76 32.32
C ARG A 239 -12.44 -42.71 33.20
N LEU A 240 -12.86 -42.93 34.45
CA LEU A 240 -13.04 -44.29 35.01
C LEU A 240 -13.75 -44.31 36.37
N SER A 241 -14.44 -45.43 36.60
CA SER A 241 -15.18 -45.83 37.81
C SER A 241 -16.52 -45.12 38.12
N ARG A 242 -17.54 -45.97 38.20
CA ARG A 242 -18.91 -45.79 38.70
C ARG A 242 -18.97 -46.60 40.02
N HIS A 243 -19.96 -46.31 40.88
CA HIS A 243 -20.16 -46.74 42.30
C HIS A 243 -19.72 -45.62 43.27
N GLN A 244 -20.45 -45.28 44.34
CA GLN A 244 -21.57 -45.97 45.01
C GLN A 244 -22.58 -44.99 45.66
N ARG A 245 -23.63 -45.54 46.29
CA ARG A 245 -24.73 -44.91 47.06
C ARG A 245 -24.21 -43.99 48.20
N VAL A 246 -24.98 -43.08 48.85
CA VAL A 246 -26.24 -43.32 49.62
C VAL A 246 -27.20 -42.12 49.64
N SER A 247 -28.49 -42.43 49.80
CA SER A 247 -29.70 -41.60 50.06
C SER A 247 -29.63 -40.81 51.40
N PHE A 248 -30.52 -39.87 51.75
CA PHE A 248 -32.00 -39.82 51.82
C PHE A 248 -32.47 -38.33 51.92
N ILE A 249 -33.75 -37.89 51.92
CA ILE A 249 -35.09 -38.51 51.87
C ILE A 249 -36.11 -37.55 51.19
N THR A 250 -37.35 -37.97 50.93
CA THR A 250 -38.50 -37.15 50.45
C THR A 250 -39.70 -37.26 51.40
N PRO A 251 -40.70 -36.35 51.37
CA PRO A 251 -41.89 -36.45 50.49
C PRO A 251 -42.13 -35.14 49.67
N GLU A 252 -42.63 -35.15 48.43
CA GLU A 252 -44.05 -35.32 47.98
C GLU A 252 -45.04 -34.27 48.56
N THR A 253 -45.96 -33.64 47.81
CA THR A 253 -46.48 -33.89 46.44
C THR A 253 -47.13 -32.63 45.79
N ASN A 254 -47.21 -32.62 44.45
CA ASN A 254 -48.29 -32.10 43.57
C ASN A 254 -48.67 -30.60 43.38
N SER A 255 -48.87 -30.30 42.08
CA SER A 255 -49.94 -29.50 41.44
C SER A 255 -49.93 -27.95 41.39
N SER A 256 -49.74 -27.46 40.15
CA SER A 256 -50.42 -26.34 39.44
C SER A 256 -50.32 -24.88 39.94
N PRO A 257 -50.36 -23.88 39.02
CA PRO A 257 -50.28 -22.45 39.35
C PRO A 257 -51.65 -21.76 39.42
N LEU A 258 -51.74 -20.63 40.12
CA LEU A 258 -52.52 -19.42 39.76
C LEU A 258 -52.34 -18.29 40.81
N GLU A 259 -52.20 -17.05 40.30
CA GLU A 259 -52.64 -15.72 40.81
C GLU A 259 -52.54 -15.30 42.30
N GLY A 260 -52.44 -13.99 42.57
CA GLY A 260 -52.78 -13.44 43.91
C GLY A 260 -52.02 -12.22 44.47
N ASP A 261 -51.87 -11.17 43.68
CA ASP A 261 -51.86 -9.73 44.06
C ASP A 261 -51.66 -9.21 45.53
N THR A 262 -50.75 -8.22 45.62
CA THR A 262 -50.84 -6.92 46.37
C THR A 262 -50.73 -6.76 47.90
N GLN A 263 -50.12 -5.61 48.26
CA GLN A 263 -50.38 -4.72 49.43
C GLN A 263 -49.95 -5.19 50.84
N PHE A 264 -49.65 -4.32 51.82
CA PHE A 264 -49.07 -2.94 51.86
C PHE A 264 -48.71 -2.64 53.34
N SER A 265 -47.87 -1.62 53.61
CA SER A 265 -47.73 -0.93 54.93
C SER A 265 -47.14 -1.73 56.14
N SER A 266 -46.66 -1.13 57.24
CA SER A 266 -45.87 0.11 57.42
C SER A 266 -45.38 0.26 58.89
N GLY A 267 -44.09 0.52 59.11
CA GLY A 267 -43.55 1.14 60.35
C GLY A 267 -43.70 0.37 61.67
N LEU A 268 -43.18 0.84 62.81
CA LEU A 268 -42.12 1.81 63.08
C LEU A 268 -41.60 1.54 64.52
N GLY A 269 -40.29 1.53 64.76
CA GLY A 269 -39.72 1.41 66.12
C GLY A 269 -38.25 1.80 66.14
N LYS A 270 -37.87 2.70 67.06
CA LYS A 270 -36.51 3.27 67.20
C LYS A 270 -35.89 2.86 68.54
N ASP A 271 -34.58 2.65 68.53
CA ASP A 271 -33.55 3.19 69.44
C ASP A 271 -32.18 2.57 69.07
N GLY A 272 -31.01 3.19 69.26
CA GLY A 272 -30.74 4.54 69.75
C GLY A 272 -29.30 4.78 70.25
N GLN A 273 -28.26 4.68 69.40
CA GLN A 273 -26.84 5.04 69.64
C GLN A 273 -26.08 4.98 68.29
N GLU A 274 -25.07 5.78 67.92
CA GLU A 274 -24.43 6.98 68.50
C GLU A 274 -23.77 7.82 67.35
N LEU A 275 -23.34 9.07 67.58
CA LEU A 275 -23.00 10.04 66.51
C LEU A 275 -21.50 10.15 66.15
N ARG A 276 -21.14 10.18 64.84
CA ARG A 276 -20.60 11.38 64.12
C ARG A 276 -19.98 11.13 62.72
N ARG A 277 -20.50 11.90 61.75
CA ARG A 277 -19.82 12.65 60.64
C ARG A 277 -18.77 11.99 59.72
N ARG A 278 -19.05 12.15 58.41
CA ARG A 278 -18.15 12.23 57.24
C ARG A 278 -17.44 10.93 56.81
N GLN A 279 -18.08 10.19 55.91
CA GLN A 279 -17.38 9.68 54.72
C GLN A 279 -17.68 10.61 53.54
N GLY A 280 -16.62 11.21 53.00
CA GLY A 280 -16.70 12.05 51.82
C GLY A 280 -16.48 11.24 50.55
N LYS A 281 -17.31 11.54 49.53
CA LYS A 281 -16.89 11.82 48.15
C LYS A 281 -15.64 11.07 47.64
N ARG A 282 -15.85 10.16 46.68
CA ARG A 282 -15.14 10.22 45.39
C ARG A 282 -15.97 9.56 44.28
N SER A 283 -16.66 10.40 43.55
CA SER A 283 -17.16 10.11 42.21
C SER A 283 -15.98 9.72 41.32
N GLY A 284 -15.92 8.44 40.94
CA GLY A 284 -15.08 7.98 39.83
C GLY A 284 -15.67 8.42 38.51
N LEU A 285 -15.64 9.72 38.23
CA LEU A 285 -16.02 10.29 36.93
C LEU A 285 -14.95 9.87 35.92
N GLN A 286 -15.07 8.66 35.37
CA GLN A 286 -14.32 8.31 34.17
C GLN A 286 -14.81 9.25 33.07
N SER A 287 -13.91 10.10 32.57
CA SER A 287 -14.17 10.89 31.39
C SER A 287 -14.61 9.97 30.25
N PRO A 288 -15.60 10.36 29.43
CA PRO A 288 -15.98 9.58 28.26
C PRO A 288 -14.72 9.35 27.40
N LYS A 289 -14.50 8.09 27.01
CA LYS A 289 -13.37 7.70 26.15
C LYS A 289 -13.91 7.33 24.78
N VAL A 290 -13.26 7.86 23.73
CA VAL A 290 -13.62 7.61 22.33
C VAL A 290 -13.64 6.09 22.05
N TYR A 291 -14.63 5.61 21.31
CA TYR A 291 -14.78 4.21 20.94
C TYR A 291 -13.90 3.88 19.73
N VAL A 292 -12.77 3.23 20.01
CA VAL A 292 -11.74 2.92 18.99
C VAL A 292 -11.70 1.43 18.61
N LYS A 293 -12.51 0.57 19.23
CA LYS A 293 -12.41 -0.90 19.06
C LYS A 293 -12.79 -1.35 17.63
N PRO A 294 -11.87 -1.98 16.87
CA PRO A 294 -12.11 -2.35 15.48
C PRO A 294 -13.13 -3.47 15.35
N LYS A 295 -13.84 -3.51 14.22
CA LYS A 295 -14.67 -4.66 13.86
C LYS A 295 -13.75 -5.83 13.47
N LYS A 296 -13.92 -6.97 14.15
CA LYS A 296 -13.27 -8.24 13.76
C LYS A 296 -13.91 -8.76 12.48
N ASP A 297 -13.14 -8.83 11.39
CA ASP A 297 -13.59 -9.50 10.17
C ASP A 297 -13.56 -11.02 10.41
N HIS A 298 -14.73 -11.65 10.52
CA HIS A 298 -14.83 -13.11 10.45
C HIS A 298 -14.55 -13.55 9.00
N SER A 299 -13.51 -14.37 8.81
CA SER A 299 -13.16 -14.92 7.50
C SER A 299 -14.21 -15.94 7.05
N ASN A 300 -15.22 -15.49 6.32
CA ASN A 300 -16.24 -16.39 5.76
C ASN A 300 -15.58 -17.38 4.78
N ARG A 301 -15.74 -18.67 5.09
CA ARG A 301 -14.95 -19.80 4.54
C ARG A 301 -15.23 -20.16 3.07
N ASN A 302 -16.08 -19.41 2.36
CA ASN A 302 -16.51 -19.75 1.00
C ASN A 302 -15.66 -19.05 -0.08
N ALA A 303 -14.91 -19.82 -0.86
CA ALA A 303 -14.05 -19.30 -1.94
C ALA A 303 -14.81 -18.44 -2.97
N VAL A 304 -16.07 -18.78 -3.28
CA VAL A 304 -16.94 -17.97 -4.14
C VAL A 304 -17.24 -16.61 -3.50
N GLN A 305 -17.55 -16.56 -2.20
CA GLN A 305 -17.81 -15.32 -1.49
C GLN A 305 -16.55 -14.44 -1.41
N GLN A 306 -15.36 -15.04 -1.25
CA GLN A 306 -14.08 -14.33 -1.33
C GLN A 306 -13.84 -13.74 -2.73
N LYS A 307 -14.07 -14.51 -3.81
CA LYS A 307 -13.97 -13.99 -5.19
C LYS A 307 -14.95 -12.83 -5.45
N ILE A 308 -16.21 -12.96 -5.03
CA ILE A 308 -17.22 -11.89 -5.12
C ILE A 308 -16.78 -10.65 -4.31
N GLN A 309 -16.27 -10.82 -3.09
CA GLN A 309 -15.81 -9.71 -2.26
C GLN A 309 -14.56 -9.02 -2.84
N HIS A 310 -13.65 -9.77 -3.46
CA HIS A 310 -12.52 -9.22 -4.23
C HIS A 310 -12.99 -8.43 -5.45
N PHE A 311 -13.93 -8.97 -6.23
CA PHE A 311 -14.50 -8.30 -7.41
C PHE A 311 -15.27 -7.02 -7.02
N LYS A 312 -16.08 -7.07 -5.97
CA LYS A 312 -16.76 -5.91 -5.39
C LYS A 312 -15.78 -4.82 -4.95
N ARG A 313 -14.68 -5.20 -4.29
CA ARG A 313 -13.60 -4.27 -3.89
C ARG A 313 -12.87 -3.67 -5.09
N PHE A 314 -12.67 -4.46 -6.15
CA PHE A 314 -12.10 -3.98 -7.40
C PHE A 314 -13.01 -2.93 -8.05
N ILE A 315 -14.29 -3.23 -8.25
CA ILE A 315 -15.27 -2.26 -8.79
C ILE A 315 -15.33 -1.00 -7.92
N GLU A 316 -15.43 -1.13 -6.60
CA GLU A 316 -15.60 0.04 -5.72
C GLU A 316 -14.38 0.98 -5.73
N ASN A 317 -13.16 0.43 -5.83
CA ASN A 317 -11.94 1.22 -5.98
C ASN A 317 -11.76 1.79 -7.40
N TYR A 318 -11.99 0.98 -8.44
CA TYR A 318 -11.70 1.33 -9.82
C TYR A 318 -12.91 1.91 -10.60
N ARG A 319 -14.07 2.14 -9.97
CA ARG A 319 -15.30 2.67 -10.61
C ARG A 319 -15.05 3.84 -11.58
N ARG A 320 -14.22 4.81 -11.18
CA ARG A 320 -13.82 5.99 -11.98
C ARG A 320 -13.10 5.57 -13.26
N HIS A 321 -12.13 4.68 -13.14
CA HIS A 321 -11.35 4.12 -14.25
C HIS A 321 -12.24 3.32 -15.21
N ILE A 322 -13.14 2.49 -14.67
CA ILE A 322 -14.08 1.70 -15.46
C ILE A 322 -14.98 2.63 -16.29
N VAL A 323 -15.56 3.67 -15.70
CA VAL A 323 -16.40 4.64 -16.42
C VAL A 323 -15.63 5.35 -17.53
N CYS A 324 -14.44 5.90 -17.25
CA CYS A 324 -13.62 6.54 -18.28
C CYS A 324 -13.21 5.57 -19.40
N PHE A 325 -12.84 4.35 -19.06
CA PHE A 325 -12.49 3.30 -20.03
C PHE A 325 -13.70 2.96 -20.92
N THR A 326 -14.87 2.71 -20.33
CA THR A 326 -16.11 2.43 -21.08
C THR A 326 -16.50 3.58 -22.00
N ILE A 327 -16.32 4.84 -21.59
CA ILE A 327 -16.62 6.00 -22.45
C ILE A 327 -15.65 6.05 -23.64
N VAL A 328 -14.34 6.03 -23.42
CA VAL A 328 -13.34 6.18 -24.50
C VAL A 328 -13.36 4.99 -25.46
N TYR A 329 -13.42 3.76 -24.95
CA TYR A 329 -13.52 2.58 -25.81
C TYR A 329 -14.91 2.42 -26.43
N GLY A 330 -15.97 2.92 -25.79
CA GLY A 330 -17.31 3.00 -26.37
C GLY A 330 -17.36 3.95 -27.58
N ILE A 331 -16.75 5.14 -27.48
CA ILE A 331 -16.62 6.06 -28.61
C ILE A 331 -15.74 5.44 -29.72
N THR A 332 -14.60 4.84 -29.34
CA THR A 332 -13.69 4.15 -30.28
C THR A 332 -14.41 3.05 -31.05
N ALA A 333 -15.18 2.21 -30.37
CA ALA A 333 -15.98 1.16 -30.99
C ALA A 333 -17.11 1.75 -31.85
N GLY A 334 -17.77 2.82 -31.39
CA GLY A 334 -18.83 3.50 -32.14
C GLY A 334 -18.35 4.03 -33.49
N VAL A 335 -17.23 4.78 -33.53
CA VAL A 335 -16.68 5.30 -34.80
C VAL A 335 -16.14 4.19 -35.72
N ALA A 336 -15.63 3.09 -35.14
CA ALA A 336 -15.20 1.93 -35.91
C ALA A 336 -16.39 1.20 -36.54
N LEU A 337 -17.41 0.88 -35.74
CA LEU A 337 -18.62 0.17 -36.17
C LEU A 337 -19.43 0.98 -37.18
N GLU A 338 -19.50 2.30 -37.04
CA GLU A 338 -20.17 3.18 -37.99
C GLU A 338 -19.51 3.13 -39.38
N ARG A 339 -18.17 3.15 -39.46
CA ARG A 339 -17.45 2.91 -40.72
C ARG A 339 -17.62 1.49 -41.24
N CYS A 340 -17.57 0.47 -40.37
CA CYS A 340 -17.79 -0.92 -40.79
C CYS A 340 -19.21 -1.15 -41.34
N TYR A 341 -20.22 -0.52 -40.74
CA TYR A 341 -21.60 -0.56 -41.20
C TYR A 341 -21.76 0.13 -42.57
N PHE A 342 -21.21 1.34 -42.72
CA PHE A 342 -21.23 2.07 -43.99
C PHE A 342 -20.60 1.26 -45.13
N TYR A 343 -19.36 0.79 -44.95
CA TYR A 343 -18.64 0.05 -45.99
C TYR A 343 -19.10 -1.42 -46.17
N GLY A 344 -19.83 -1.98 -45.20
CA GLY A 344 -20.33 -3.35 -45.27
C GLY A 344 -21.78 -3.50 -45.74
N LEU A 345 -22.60 -2.45 -45.69
CA LEU A 345 -24.05 -2.52 -45.97
C LEU A 345 -24.64 -1.31 -46.71
N GLN A 346 -23.91 -0.19 -46.89
CA GLN A 346 -24.42 1.01 -47.56
C GLN A 346 -23.59 1.46 -48.77
N ALA A 347 -22.36 0.95 -48.89
CA ALA A 347 -21.41 1.35 -49.92
C ALA A 347 -21.56 0.60 -51.26
N ASP A 348 -22.60 -0.22 -51.43
CA ASP A 348 -22.83 -1.02 -52.64
C ASP A 348 -22.83 -0.15 -53.92
N SER A 349 -23.42 1.05 -53.84
CA SER A 349 -23.44 2.04 -54.94
C SER A 349 -22.07 2.59 -55.36
N SER A 350 -21.00 2.26 -54.64
CA SER A 350 -19.63 2.64 -54.99
C SER A 350 -18.83 1.52 -55.68
N GLY A 351 -19.33 0.27 -55.72
CA GLY A 351 -18.60 -0.90 -56.23
C GLY A 351 -17.36 -1.31 -55.41
N VAL A 352 -16.97 -0.49 -54.43
CA VAL A 352 -15.82 -0.69 -53.54
C VAL A 352 -15.93 -2.00 -52.74
N PRO A 353 -17.09 -2.39 -52.15
CA PRO A 353 -17.20 -3.64 -51.39
C PRO A 353 -17.11 -4.91 -52.26
N GLU A 354 -17.54 -4.84 -53.52
CA GLU A 354 -17.60 -6.00 -54.44
C GLU A 354 -16.20 -6.56 -54.75
N THR A 355 -15.16 -5.72 -54.68
CA THR A 355 -13.77 -6.14 -54.91
C THR A 355 -13.07 -6.61 -53.63
N SER A 356 -13.14 -5.86 -52.51
CA SER A 356 -12.49 -6.25 -51.26
C SER A 356 -13.27 -5.87 -50.00
N ALA A 357 -14.48 -6.43 -49.83
CA ALA A 357 -15.34 -6.22 -48.66
C ALA A 357 -14.57 -6.29 -47.33
N VAL A 358 -13.85 -7.39 -47.07
CA VAL A 358 -13.16 -7.60 -45.78
C VAL A 358 -12.02 -6.60 -45.57
N GLY A 359 -11.15 -6.40 -46.55
CA GLY A 359 -10.00 -5.50 -46.40
C GLY A 359 -10.40 -4.04 -46.24
N ILE A 360 -11.49 -3.61 -46.90
CA ILE A 360 -11.98 -2.24 -46.85
C ILE A 360 -12.72 -1.98 -45.54
N VAL A 361 -13.63 -2.87 -45.13
CA VAL A 361 -14.30 -2.79 -43.83
C VAL A 361 -13.29 -2.75 -42.68
N VAL A 362 -12.31 -3.67 -42.68
CA VAL A 362 -11.27 -3.73 -41.64
C VAL A 362 -10.41 -2.46 -41.64
N SER A 363 -9.87 -2.05 -42.79
CA SER A 363 -8.99 -0.87 -42.87
C SER A 363 -9.71 0.45 -42.54
N ARG A 364 -10.99 0.61 -42.92
CA ARG A 364 -11.79 1.83 -42.66
C ARG A 364 -12.27 1.90 -41.22
N GLY A 365 -12.73 0.77 -40.65
CA GLY A 365 -13.12 0.69 -39.24
C GLY A 365 -11.96 0.96 -38.30
N SER A 366 -10.80 0.34 -38.54
CA SER A 366 -9.61 0.61 -37.74
C SER A 366 -9.03 2.02 -37.97
N ALA A 367 -9.10 2.57 -39.19
CA ALA A 367 -8.71 3.96 -39.47
C ALA A 367 -9.50 4.97 -38.64
N ALA A 368 -10.82 4.80 -38.50
CA ALA A 368 -11.64 5.68 -37.65
C ALA A 368 -11.28 5.51 -36.17
N ALA A 369 -11.08 4.27 -35.70
CA ALA A 369 -10.67 3.99 -34.33
C ALA A 369 -9.34 4.68 -33.96
N ILE A 370 -8.31 4.55 -34.79
CA ILE A 370 -7.01 5.20 -34.55
C ILE A 370 -7.06 6.72 -34.74
N SER A 371 -7.92 7.22 -35.64
CA SER A 371 -8.14 8.67 -35.83
C SER A 371 -8.73 9.35 -34.61
N PHE A 372 -9.52 8.64 -33.80
CA PHE A 372 -9.97 9.10 -32.49
C PHE A 372 -8.91 8.87 -31.39
N LEU A 373 -8.33 7.67 -31.31
CA LEU A 373 -7.41 7.32 -30.22
C LEU A 373 -6.12 8.15 -30.21
N TYR A 374 -5.46 8.35 -31.35
CA TYR A 374 -4.17 9.05 -31.37
C TYR A 374 -4.32 10.50 -30.86
N PRO A 375 -5.16 11.38 -31.43
CA PRO A 375 -5.24 12.77 -30.97
C PRO A 375 -5.68 12.92 -29.51
N TYR A 376 -6.68 12.16 -29.06
CA TYR A 376 -7.18 12.26 -27.68
C TYR A 376 -6.16 11.74 -26.65
N MET A 377 -5.18 10.96 -27.07
CA MET A 377 -4.03 10.58 -26.24
C MET A 377 -3.13 11.77 -25.85
N LEU A 378 -3.20 12.91 -26.55
CA LEU A 378 -2.48 14.14 -26.14
C LEU A 378 -3.03 14.69 -24.80
N LEU A 379 -4.34 14.54 -24.56
CA LEU A 379 -4.99 15.03 -23.34
C LEU A 379 -4.45 14.36 -22.08
N THR A 380 -4.05 13.08 -22.18
CA THR A 380 -3.47 12.33 -21.05
C THR A 380 -2.06 12.81 -20.66
N VAL A 381 -1.46 13.74 -21.41
CA VAL A 381 -0.12 14.32 -21.18
C VAL A 381 -0.19 15.85 -20.99
N CYS A 382 -1.41 16.41 -20.89
CA CYS A 382 -1.65 17.81 -20.56
C CYS A 382 -1.56 18.02 -19.05
N ARG A 383 -0.34 18.20 -18.52
CA ARG A 383 -0.07 18.12 -17.08
C ARG A 383 -0.81 19.18 -16.26
N ASN A 384 -0.90 20.40 -16.76
CA ASN A 384 -1.54 21.52 -16.05
C ASN A 384 -3.06 21.37 -16.07
N LEU A 385 -3.62 20.90 -17.19
CA LEU A 385 -5.05 20.56 -17.28
C LEU A 385 -5.41 19.40 -16.33
N ILE A 386 -4.52 18.40 -16.22
CA ILE A 386 -4.68 17.28 -15.28
C ILE A 386 -4.58 17.75 -13.83
N THR A 387 -3.62 18.62 -13.48
CA THR A 387 -3.51 19.22 -12.13
C THR A 387 -4.76 20.02 -11.79
N LEU A 388 -5.20 20.94 -12.65
CA LEU A 388 -6.42 21.72 -12.45
C LEU A 388 -7.66 20.81 -12.30
N GLY A 389 -7.76 19.76 -13.12
CA GLY A 389 -8.85 18.79 -13.04
C GLY A 389 -8.86 17.96 -11.74
N ARG A 390 -7.69 17.68 -11.17
CA ARG A 390 -7.48 16.86 -9.95
C ARG A 390 -8.12 17.47 -8.71
N GLU A 391 -8.18 18.80 -8.64
CA GLU A 391 -8.70 19.55 -7.48
C GLU A 391 -10.20 19.80 -7.60
N THR A 392 -10.70 20.00 -8.82
CA THR A 392 -12.13 20.18 -9.07
C THR A 392 -12.98 18.94 -8.75
N PHE A 393 -14.30 19.15 -8.64
CA PHE A 393 -15.29 18.07 -8.49
C PHE A 393 -15.19 16.97 -9.56
N LEU A 394 -14.57 17.23 -10.72
CA LEU A 394 -14.36 16.24 -11.79
C LEU A 394 -13.56 15.03 -11.31
N ASN A 395 -12.64 15.19 -10.36
CA ASN A 395 -11.86 14.08 -9.78
C ASN A 395 -12.75 13.01 -9.10
N ARG A 396 -13.98 13.37 -8.68
CA ARG A 396 -14.96 12.39 -8.16
C ARG A 396 -15.40 11.38 -9.23
N TYR A 397 -15.29 11.75 -10.51
CA TYR A 397 -15.71 10.96 -11.68
C TYR A 397 -14.51 10.45 -12.51
N ILE A 398 -13.53 11.32 -12.79
CA ILE A 398 -12.37 11.06 -13.64
C ILE A 398 -11.12 10.83 -12.76
N PRO A 399 -10.37 9.73 -12.91
CA PRO A 399 -9.19 9.46 -12.10
C PRO A 399 -7.95 10.12 -12.73
N PHE A 400 -7.78 11.42 -12.51
CA PHE A 400 -6.68 12.21 -13.09
C PHE A 400 -5.28 11.67 -12.74
N ASP A 401 -5.11 11.12 -11.53
CA ASP A 401 -3.85 10.50 -11.08
C ASP A 401 -3.39 9.32 -11.98
N ALA A 402 -4.32 8.66 -12.66
CA ALA A 402 -4.06 7.51 -13.53
C ALA A 402 -3.88 7.86 -15.02
N ALA A 403 -3.80 9.15 -15.37
CA ALA A 403 -3.74 9.60 -16.77
C ALA A 403 -2.56 9.00 -17.55
N ILE A 404 -1.38 8.86 -16.93
CA ILE A 404 -0.19 8.27 -17.58
C ILE A 404 -0.31 6.75 -17.77
N ASP A 405 -1.04 6.05 -16.90
CA ASP A 405 -1.32 4.63 -17.13
C ASP A 405 -2.39 4.45 -18.22
N PHE A 406 -3.40 5.33 -18.24
CA PHE A 406 -4.40 5.37 -19.31
C PHE A 406 -3.78 5.69 -20.68
N HIS A 407 -2.81 6.61 -20.74
CA HIS A 407 -1.99 6.87 -21.93
C HIS A 407 -1.38 5.58 -22.50
N ARG A 408 -0.80 4.73 -21.65
CA ARG A 408 -0.20 3.44 -22.07
C ARG A 408 -1.26 2.48 -22.59
N PHE A 409 -2.42 2.38 -21.95
CA PHE A 409 -3.53 1.56 -22.45
C PHE A 409 -4.02 2.04 -23.83
N MET A 410 -4.24 3.34 -24.01
CA MET A 410 -4.61 3.93 -25.29
C MET A 410 -3.55 3.65 -26.37
N ALA A 411 -2.26 3.80 -26.05
CA ALA A 411 -1.16 3.49 -26.96
C ALA A 411 -1.15 2.01 -27.38
N MET A 412 -1.25 1.08 -26.42
CA MET A 412 -1.28 -0.37 -26.73
C MET A 412 -2.50 -0.77 -27.58
N SER A 413 -3.65 -0.12 -27.41
CA SER A 413 -4.81 -0.32 -28.29
C SER A 413 -4.64 0.33 -29.66
N ALA A 414 -4.06 1.53 -29.73
CA ALA A 414 -3.82 2.24 -30.97
C ALA A 414 -2.83 1.51 -31.90
N ILE A 415 -1.74 0.94 -31.35
CA ILE A 415 -0.79 0.16 -32.16
C ILE A 415 -1.41 -1.16 -32.67
N LEU A 416 -2.23 -1.83 -31.86
CA LEU A 416 -2.96 -3.03 -32.29
C LEU A 416 -3.90 -2.71 -33.47
N LEU A 417 -4.67 -1.63 -33.35
CA LEU A 417 -5.56 -1.16 -34.41
C LEU A 417 -4.79 -0.66 -35.65
N THR A 418 -3.60 -0.09 -35.47
CA THR A 418 -2.71 0.31 -36.58
C THR A 418 -2.17 -0.91 -37.33
N VAL A 419 -1.77 -1.98 -36.64
CA VAL A 419 -1.42 -3.26 -37.28
C VAL A 419 -2.61 -3.82 -38.04
N THR A 420 -3.81 -3.82 -37.45
CA THR A 420 -5.06 -4.23 -38.12
C THR A 420 -5.37 -3.38 -39.36
N HIS A 421 -5.17 -2.07 -39.29
CA HIS A 421 -5.30 -1.12 -40.40
C HIS A 421 -4.36 -1.45 -41.56
N CYS A 422 -3.07 -1.66 -41.25
CA CYS A 422 -2.07 -2.02 -42.24
C CYS A 422 -2.35 -3.38 -42.88
N LEU A 423 -2.77 -4.39 -42.11
CA LEU A 423 -3.18 -5.70 -42.65
C LEU A 423 -4.39 -5.57 -43.59
N GLY A 424 -5.40 -4.77 -43.23
CA GLY A 424 -6.53 -4.47 -44.12
C GLY A 424 -6.08 -3.82 -45.43
N HIS A 425 -5.13 -2.87 -45.36
CA HIS A 425 -4.55 -2.25 -46.55
C HIS A 425 -3.67 -3.20 -47.39
N VAL A 426 -2.95 -4.14 -46.78
CA VAL A 426 -2.20 -5.18 -47.52
C VAL A 426 -3.17 -6.05 -48.34
N VAL A 427 -4.29 -6.47 -47.76
CA VAL A 427 -5.35 -7.21 -48.46
C VAL A 427 -5.94 -6.39 -49.61
N ASN A 428 -6.23 -5.11 -49.37
CA ASN A 428 -6.74 -4.21 -50.42
C ASN A 428 -5.75 -4.05 -51.58
N ILE A 429 -4.46 -3.80 -51.28
CA ILE A 429 -3.42 -3.63 -52.31
C ILE A 429 -3.20 -4.91 -53.11
N TYR A 430 -3.29 -6.09 -52.47
CA TYR A 430 -3.27 -7.37 -53.18
C TYR A 430 -4.42 -7.47 -54.18
N VAL A 431 -5.67 -7.20 -53.75
CA VAL A 431 -6.83 -7.21 -54.65
C VAL A 431 -6.71 -6.16 -55.77
N PHE A 432 -6.29 -4.93 -55.46
CA PHE A 432 -6.11 -3.87 -56.45
C PHE A 432 -4.96 -4.14 -57.44
N SER A 433 -4.04 -5.05 -57.11
CA SER A 433 -2.96 -5.49 -58.02
C SER A 433 -3.39 -6.63 -58.94
N VAL A 434 -4.56 -7.25 -58.71
CA VAL A 434 -5.14 -8.37 -59.48
C VAL A 434 -6.40 -7.94 -60.24
N SER A 435 -7.06 -6.85 -59.82
CA SER A 435 -8.26 -6.29 -60.44
C SER A 435 -7.92 -5.49 -61.71
N ASP A 436 -8.71 -5.63 -62.78
CA ASP A 436 -8.48 -4.94 -64.06
C ASP A 436 -8.45 -3.41 -63.95
N LEU A 437 -7.67 -2.75 -64.82
CA LEU A 437 -7.53 -1.29 -64.83
C LEU A 437 -8.87 -0.55 -65.06
N SER A 438 -9.83 -1.17 -65.76
CA SER A 438 -11.17 -0.64 -65.98
C SER A 438 -11.96 -0.48 -64.67
N ILE A 439 -12.01 -1.54 -63.86
CA ILE A 439 -12.62 -1.56 -62.52
C ILE A 439 -11.89 -0.56 -61.61
N LEU A 440 -10.57 -0.56 -61.67
CA LEU A 440 -9.71 0.27 -60.82
C LEU A 440 -9.84 1.77 -61.15
N ALA A 441 -10.06 2.14 -62.42
CA ALA A 441 -10.38 3.50 -62.83
C ALA A 441 -11.79 3.94 -62.42
N CYS A 442 -12.76 3.02 -62.33
CA CYS A 442 -14.08 3.31 -61.74
C CYS A 442 -14.00 3.53 -60.22
N LEU A 443 -13.17 2.76 -59.51
CA LEU A 443 -12.94 2.91 -58.07
C LEU A 443 -12.14 4.18 -57.71
N PHE A 444 -11.16 4.54 -58.53
CA PHE A 444 -10.22 5.64 -58.26
C PHE A 444 -10.11 6.67 -59.41
N PRO A 445 -11.23 7.28 -59.87
CA PRO A 445 -11.26 8.11 -61.09
C PRO A 445 -10.44 9.40 -61.00
N ARG A 446 -10.00 9.79 -59.80
CA ARG A 446 -9.11 10.96 -59.57
C ARG A 446 -7.62 10.62 -59.66
N VAL A 447 -7.28 9.34 -59.65
CA VAL A 447 -5.90 8.84 -59.53
C VAL A 447 -5.50 8.03 -60.76
N LEU A 448 -6.45 7.31 -61.36
CA LEU A 448 -6.24 6.41 -62.48
C LEU A 448 -7.22 6.75 -63.60
N ALA A 449 -6.69 6.95 -64.81
CA ALA A 449 -7.45 7.13 -66.03
C ALA A 449 -7.45 5.81 -66.82
N ASN A 450 -8.61 5.38 -67.32
CA ASN A 450 -8.67 4.22 -68.20
C ASN A 450 -8.08 4.59 -69.57
N ASN A 451 -6.93 4.02 -69.89
CA ASN A 451 -6.18 4.22 -71.13
C ASN A 451 -6.41 3.09 -72.16
N GLY A 452 -7.34 2.16 -71.89
CA GLY A 452 -7.59 0.98 -72.74
C GLY A 452 -6.58 -0.16 -72.58
N SER A 453 -5.63 -0.07 -71.63
CA SER A 453 -4.77 -1.22 -71.28
C SER A 453 -5.41 -2.07 -70.18
N GLU A 454 -5.31 -3.40 -70.29
CA GLU A 454 -5.88 -4.33 -69.32
C GLU A 454 -4.99 -4.52 -68.08
N MET A 455 -3.70 -4.16 -68.17
CA MET A 455 -2.68 -4.39 -67.15
C MET A 455 -2.82 -3.45 -65.93
N PRO A 456 -3.06 -3.96 -64.72
CA PRO A 456 -3.18 -3.13 -63.53
C PRO A 456 -1.83 -2.67 -62.95
N MET A 457 -1.90 -1.71 -62.03
CA MET A 457 -0.73 -1.21 -61.31
C MET A 457 -0.16 -2.26 -60.36
N ARG A 458 1.16 -2.50 -60.45
CA ARG A 458 1.87 -3.45 -59.57
C ARG A 458 1.79 -3.01 -58.10
N TRP A 459 1.84 -3.97 -57.17
CA TRP A 459 1.87 -3.72 -55.72
C TRP A 459 2.92 -2.67 -55.30
N SER A 460 4.09 -2.66 -55.96
CA SER A 460 5.17 -1.70 -55.66
C SER A 460 4.78 -0.25 -55.98
N TRP A 461 3.90 -0.02 -56.95
CA TRP A 461 3.35 1.30 -57.25
C TRP A 461 2.47 1.78 -56.08
N TRP A 462 1.58 0.91 -55.59
CA TRP A 462 0.72 1.21 -54.45
C TRP A 462 1.49 1.56 -53.18
N PHE A 463 2.54 0.80 -52.85
CA PHE A 463 3.34 1.04 -51.64
C PHE A 463 4.31 2.22 -51.75
N PHE A 464 4.99 2.40 -52.89
CA PHE A 464 6.12 3.34 -53.01
C PHE A 464 5.88 4.56 -53.90
N GLN A 465 4.81 4.57 -54.71
CA GLN A 465 4.50 5.68 -55.62
C GLN A 465 3.17 6.40 -55.28
N THR A 466 2.41 5.91 -54.30
CA THR A 466 1.26 6.63 -53.74
C THR A 466 1.60 7.32 -52.42
N VAL A 467 0.99 8.49 -52.17
CA VAL A 467 1.16 9.22 -50.91
C VAL A 467 0.73 8.39 -49.69
N PRO A 468 -0.43 7.70 -49.67
CA PRO A 468 -0.83 6.86 -48.54
C PRO A 468 0.13 5.68 -48.30
N GLY A 469 0.64 5.04 -49.36
CA GLY A 469 1.61 3.94 -49.23
C GLY A 469 2.91 4.38 -48.57
N MET A 470 3.56 5.41 -49.14
CA MET A 470 4.85 5.93 -48.64
C MET A 470 4.75 6.46 -47.21
N THR A 471 3.71 7.26 -46.92
CA THR A 471 3.48 7.76 -45.56
C THR A 471 3.14 6.65 -44.58
N GLY A 472 2.39 5.62 -45.00
CA GLY A 472 2.06 4.46 -44.17
C GLY A 472 3.29 3.65 -43.77
N ILE A 473 4.21 3.39 -44.71
CA ILE A 473 5.49 2.71 -44.43
C ILE A 473 6.36 3.55 -43.47
N LEU A 474 6.47 4.85 -43.71
CA LEU A 474 7.26 5.74 -42.86
C LEU A 474 6.66 5.86 -41.45
N LEU A 475 5.33 5.93 -41.33
CA LEU A 475 4.62 5.89 -40.05
C LEU A 475 4.87 4.58 -39.31
N LEU A 476 4.78 3.42 -39.98
CA LEU A 476 5.08 2.11 -39.38
C LEU A 476 6.51 2.04 -38.84
N PHE A 477 7.49 2.53 -39.59
CA PHE A 477 8.88 2.60 -39.15
C PHE A 477 9.03 3.46 -37.89
N ILE A 478 8.48 4.68 -37.90
CA ILE A 478 8.55 5.59 -36.75
C ILE A 478 7.81 5.02 -35.53
N PHE A 479 6.64 4.39 -35.72
CA PHE A 479 5.93 3.70 -34.65
C PHE A 479 6.74 2.54 -34.07
N ALA A 480 7.40 1.72 -34.89
CA ALA A 480 8.24 0.62 -34.41
C ALA A 480 9.35 1.13 -33.47
N PHE A 481 10.10 2.15 -33.88
CA PHE A 481 11.14 2.77 -33.04
C PHE A 481 10.54 3.38 -31.76
N MET A 482 9.48 4.18 -31.87
CA MET A 482 8.88 4.84 -30.71
C MET A 482 8.35 3.84 -29.67
N TYR A 483 7.69 2.75 -30.09
CA TYR A 483 7.13 1.76 -29.15
C TYR A 483 8.19 0.86 -28.53
N VAL A 484 9.26 0.49 -29.26
CA VAL A 484 10.38 -0.28 -28.71
C VAL A 484 11.08 0.50 -27.59
N PHE A 485 11.46 1.75 -27.84
CA PHE A 485 12.15 2.59 -26.86
C PHE A 485 11.22 3.09 -25.72
N ALA A 486 9.91 3.19 -25.96
CA ALA A 486 8.92 3.47 -24.91
C ALA A 486 8.56 2.25 -24.04
N SER A 487 9.00 1.04 -24.40
CA SER A 487 8.77 -0.15 -23.60
C SER A 487 9.42 -0.04 -22.21
N HIS A 488 8.84 -0.73 -21.22
CA HIS A 488 9.33 -0.73 -19.86
C HIS A 488 10.78 -1.25 -19.72
N TYR A 489 11.19 -2.16 -20.61
CA TYR A 489 12.56 -2.68 -20.66
C TYR A 489 13.55 -1.61 -21.12
N PHE A 490 13.39 -1.07 -22.34
CA PHE A 490 14.32 -0.07 -22.88
C PHE A 490 14.33 1.23 -22.08
N ARG A 491 13.20 1.65 -21.50
CA ARG A 491 13.14 2.84 -20.63
C ARG A 491 13.92 2.68 -19.32
N ARG A 492 14.18 1.45 -18.84
CA ARG A 492 15.09 1.19 -17.71
C ARG A 492 16.57 1.23 -18.10
N ILE A 493 16.88 0.94 -19.37
CA ILE A 493 18.26 0.95 -19.90
C ILE A 493 18.67 2.38 -20.30
N SER A 494 17.84 3.09 -21.06
CA SER A 494 18.14 4.45 -21.53
C SER A 494 16.93 5.38 -21.46
N PHE A 495 16.97 6.30 -20.51
CA PHE A 495 15.96 7.36 -20.38
C PHE A 495 16.10 8.45 -21.46
N GLN A 496 17.33 8.70 -21.95
CA GLN A 496 17.56 9.63 -23.06
C GLN A 496 17.02 9.09 -24.38
N GLY A 497 17.26 7.81 -24.69
CA GLY A 497 16.73 7.15 -25.88
C GLY A 497 15.20 7.10 -25.90
N PHE A 498 14.57 6.93 -24.73
CA PHE A 498 13.13 7.09 -24.56
C PHE A 498 12.66 8.48 -25.02
N TRP A 499 13.20 9.58 -24.47
CA TRP A 499 12.73 10.92 -24.85
C TRP A 499 12.99 11.26 -26.31
N LEU A 500 14.19 10.95 -26.83
CA LEU A 500 14.57 11.23 -28.21
C LEU A 500 13.61 10.59 -29.22
N THR A 501 13.30 9.30 -29.03
CA THR A 501 12.37 8.57 -29.91
C THR A 501 10.91 8.98 -29.67
N HIS A 502 10.53 9.33 -28.43
CA HIS A 502 9.16 9.76 -28.14
C HIS A 502 8.84 11.12 -28.75
N TYR A 503 9.81 12.04 -28.88
CA TYR A 503 9.63 13.33 -29.58
C TYR A 503 9.22 13.20 -31.05
N LEU A 504 9.41 12.04 -31.68
CA LEU A 504 8.94 11.75 -33.03
C LEU A 504 7.40 11.81 -33.16
N TYR A 505 6.64 11.90 -32.05
CA TYR A 505 5.19 12.14 -32.07
C TYR A 505 4.79 13.32 -32.97
N VAL A 506 5.60 14.40 -33.02
CA VAL A 506 5.33 15.56 -33.89
C VAL A 506 5.35 15.16 -35.36
N VAL A 507 6.36 14.36 -35.76
CA VAL A 507 6.49 13.83 -37.12
C VAL A 507 5.35 12.86 -37.44
N ILE A 508 4.95 12.01 -36.48
CA ILE A 508 3.80 11.11 -36.63
C ILE A 508 2.52 11.90 -36.95
N TYR A 509 2.20 12.97 -36.21
CA TYR A 509 0.99 13.76 -36.47
C TYR A 509 1.03 14.43 -37.84
N ILE A 510 2.16 15.03 -38.22
CA ILE A 510 2.35 15.66 -39.54
C ILE A 510 2.14 14.62 -40.67
N LEU A 511 2.81 13.47 -40.57
CA LEU A 511 2.68 12.38 -41.54
C LEU A 511 1.26 11.79 -41.58
N THR A 512 0.56 11.73 -40.46
CA THR A 512 -0.82 11.20 -40.41
C THR A 512 -1.82 12.15 -41.09
N VAL A 513 -1.62 13.46 -40.98
CA VAL A 513 -2.40 14.45 -41.76
C VAL A 513 -2.15 14.28 -43.27
N ILE A 514 -0.88 14.10 -43.67
CA ILE A 514 -0.51 13.88 -45.09
C ILE A 514 -1.01 12.52 -45.60
N HIS A 515 -0.98 11.48 -44.77
CA HIS A 515 -1.45 10.13 -45.12
C HIS A 515 -2.93 10.13 -45.55
N GLY A 516 -3.77 10.89 -44.84
CA GLY A 516 -5.19 11.05 -45.19
C GLY A 516 -5.47 12.05 -46.32
N SER A 517 -4.56 12.99 -46.61
CA SER A 517 -4.86 14.15 -47.48
C SER A 517 -5.08 13.80 -48.95
N TYR A 518 -4.52 12.67 -49.42
CA TYR A 518 -4.68 12.20 -50.80
C TYR A 518 -6.11 11.71 -51.12
N ALA A 519 -6.99 11.62 -50.11
CA ALA A 519 -8.43 11.35 -50.24
C ALA A 519 -8.80 10.10 -51.08
N LEU A 520 -7.93 9.07 -51.10
CA LEU A 520 -7.99 7.93 -52.02
C LEU A 520 -9.33 7.16 -52.00
N LEU A 521 -9.89 6.93 -50.81
CA LEU A 521 -11.18 6.22 -50.62
C LEU A 521 -12.25 7.08 -49.93
N GLN A 522 -11.83 8.11 -49.20
CA GLN A 522 -12.71 9.01 -48.46
C GLN A 522 -11.97 10.33 -48.21
N GLN A 523 -12.71 11.43 -48.09
CA GLN A 523 -12.19 12.71 -47.62
C GLN A 523 -11.48 12.57 -46.25
N PRO A 524 -10.37 13.29 -46.01
CA PRO A 524 -9.66 13.26 -44.74
C PRO A 524 -10.58 13.73 -43.59
N SER A 525 -10.64 12.95 -42.52
CA SER A 525 -11.35 13.28 -41.28
C SER A 525 -10.43 13.46 -40.07
N PHE A 526 -9.16 13.02 -40.16
CA PHE A 526 -8.21 13.02 -39.05
C PHE A 526 -8.00 14.41 -38.41
N TYR A 527 -7.94 15.48 -39.22
CA TYR A 527 -7.76 16.83 -38.70
C TYR A 527 -8.93 17.30 -37.81
N ILE A 528 -10.15 16.80 -38.06
CA ILE A 528 -11.35 17.11 -37.26
C ILE A 528 -11.18 16.57 -35.83
N TYR A 529 -10.64 15.35 -35.71
CA TYR A 529 -10.30 14.75 -34.41
C TYR A 529 -9.04 15.37 -33.78
N LEU A 530 -8.12 15.92 -34.59
CA LEU A 530 -6.85 16.48 -34.13
C LEU A 530 -6.97 17.89 -33.54
N ILE A 531 -7.74 18.79 -34.16
CA ILE A 531 -7.76 20.21 -33.79
C ILE A 531 -8.09 20.44 -32.31
N PRO A 532 -9.18 19.88 -31.72
CA PRO A 532 -9.52 20.15 -30.33
C PRO A 532 -8.45 19.71 -29.31
N PRO A 533 -7.94 18.46 -29.30
CA PRO A 533 -6.91 18.07 -28.34
C PRO A 533 -5.53 18.70 -28.63
N ALA A 534 -5.20 19.01 -29.88
CA ALA A 534 -3.95 19.70 -30.22
C ALA A 534 -3.91 21.13 -29.68
N LEU A 535 -5.01 21.88 -29.75
CA LEU A 535 -5.12 23.23 -29.19
C LEU A 535 -4.99 23.21 -27.66
N LEU A 536 -5.66 22.28 -26.99
CA LEU A 536 -5.56 22.10 -25.53
C LEU A 536 -4.13 21.71 -25.10
N PHE A 537 -3.47 20.83 -25.85
CA PHE A 537 -2.08 20.45 -25.59
C PHE A 537 -1.11 21.61 -25.82
N LEU A 538 -1.29 22.41 -26.87
CA LEU A 538 -0.46 23.59 -27.11
C LEU A 538 -0.59 24.60 -25.97
N LEU A 539 -1.81 24.88 -25.52
CA LEU A 539 -2.07 25.76 -24.38
C LEU A 539 -1.42 25.22 -23.08
N ASP A 540 -1.55 23.91 -22.81
CA ASP A 540 -0.87 23.25 -21.68
C ASP A 540 0.65 23.43 -21.72
N LYS A 541 1.28 23.32 -22.90
CA LYS A 541 2.72 23.52 -23.06
C LYS A 541 3.13 24.98 -22.93
N LEU A 542 2.35 25.92 -23.44
CA LEU A 542 2.61 27.36 -23.24
C LEU A 542 2.56 27.73 -21.75
N ILE A 543 1.55 27.26 -21.00
CA ILE A 543 1.47 27.43 -19.54
C ILE A 543 2.66 26.75 -18.83
N SER A 544 3.08 25.57 -19.29
CA SER A 544 4.23 24.84 -18.73
C SER A 544 5.57 25.55 -18.98
N LEU A 545 5.71 26.25 -20.10
CA LEU A 545 6.91 27.01 -20.46
C LEU A 545 6.97 28.37 -19.76
N HIS A 546 5.82 28.96 -19.44
CA HIS A 546 5.74 30.22 -18.70
C HIS A 546 6.19 30.08 -17.23
N ARG A 547 6.08 28.88 -16.62
CA ARG A 547 6.53 28.66 -15.25
C ARG A 547 8.05 28.57 -15.14
N LYS A 548 8.60 29.37 -14.22
CA LYS A 548 10.00 29.30 -13.82
C LYS A 548 10.24 28.10 -12.89
N LYS A 549 11.09 27.18 -13.31
CA LYS A 549 11.59 26.08 -12.48
C LYS A 549 12.78 26.55 -11.65
N VAL A 550 12.87 26.10 -10.40
CA VAL A 550 13.93 26.47 -9.46
C VAL A 550 14.88 25.30 -9.29
N GLU A 551 16.18 25.53 -9.39
CA GLU A 551 17.20 24.51 -9.16
C GLU A 551 17.62 24.50 -7.68
N ILE A 552 17.60 23.34 -7.03
CA ILE A 552 17.79 23.18 -5.57
C ILE A 552 18.72 21.99 -5.28
N PRO A 553 19.73 22.14 -4.39
CA PRO A 553 20.60 21.03 -3.98
C PRO A 553 20.01 20.18 -2.83
N VAL A 554 20.24 18.87 -2.86
CA VAL A 554 19.91 17.91 -1.78
C VAL A 554 20.90 18.01 -0.60
N VAL A 555 20.48 17.95 0.69
CA VAL A 555 21.43 17.79 1.84
C VAL A 555 21.88 16.33 1.93
N ASN A 556 20.89 15.45 1.98
CA ASN A 556 20.99 14.14 2.59
C ASN A 556 19.90 13.27 1.98
N ALA A 557 20.30 12.12 1.48
CA ALA A 557 19.40 11.10 0.97
C ALA A 557 19.52 9.88 1.87
N THR A 558 18.57 9.71 2.79
CA THR A 558 18.54 8.51 3.63
C THR A 558 17.77 7.42 2.90
N LEU A 559 18.44 6.29 2.67
CA LEU A 559 17.78 5.06 2.26
C LEU A 559 17.13 4.45 3.50
N LEU A 560 15.80 4.47 3.54
CA LEU A 560 15.00 3.88 4.60
C LEU A 560 14.69 2.40 4.26
N PRO A 561 14.32 1.59 5.27
CA PRO A 561 13.79 0.25 5.06
C PRO A 561 12.65 0.20 4.02
N SER A 562 12.40 -1.00 3.49
CA SER A 562 11.44 -1.23 2.39
C SER A 562 11.76 -0.51 1.07
N GLY A 563 12.97 0.05 0.90
CA GLY A 563 13.43 0.69 -0.34
C GLY A 563 12.87 2.10 -0.55
N THR A 564 12.46 2.78 0.52
CA THR A 564 11.97 4.15 0.47
C THR A 564 13.15 5.11 0.56
N ILE A 565 13.22 6.14 -0.29
CA ILE A 565 14.26 7.17 -0.21
C ILE A 565 13.62 8.44 0.37
N LEU A 566 14.12 8.92 1.50
CA LEU A 566 13.76 10.22 2.05
C LEU A 566 14.84 11.24 1.65
N TYR A 567 14.43 12.26 0.90
CA TYR A 567 15.27 13.38 0.53
C TYR A 567 15.08 14.53 1.50
N CYS A 568 16.11 14.86 2.27
CA CYS A 568 16.21 16.14 2.97
C CYS A 568 17.02 17.11 2.09
N THR A 569 16.52 18.34 1.88
CA THR A 569 17.07 19.32 0.92
C THR A 569 17.82 20.49 1.58
N LEU A 570 18.84 21.01 0.87
CA LEU A 570 19.95 21.93 1.25
C LEU A 570 21.37 21.30 1.35
N TYR A 571 22.05 21.27 0.19
CA TYR A 571 23.51 21.26 -0.03
C TYR A 571 24.27 19.96 -0.41
N ARG A 572 24.56 19.91 -1.73
CA ARG A 572 25.62 19.19 -2.46
C ARG A 572 25.67 17.66 -2.38
N SER A 573 24.94 17.02 -3.31
CA SER A 573 25.48 15.90 -4.11
C SER A 573 24.89 15.85 -5.52
N SER A 574 23.62 16.24 -5.67
CA SER A 574 22.92 16.38 -6.96
C SER A 574 22.00 17.61 -6.94
N LEU A 575 21.79 18.22 -8.12
CA LEU A 575 20.84 19.32 -8.33
C LEU A 575 19.49 18.78 -8.80
N LEU A 576 18.40 19.28 -8.21
CA LEU A 576 17.02 18.95 -8.57
C LEU A 576 16.31 20.18 -9.13
N TYR A 577 15.52 20.00 -10.19
CA TYR A 577 14.63 21.03 -10.72
C TYR A 577 13.24 20.90 -10.08
N LEU A 578 12.89 21.85 -9.21
CA LEU A 578 11.59 21.96 -8.58
C LEU A 578 10.64 22.83 -9.42
N ASP A 579 9.39 22.39 -9.54
CA ASP A 579 8.26 23.08 -10.18
C ASP A 579 7.08 22.91 -9.20
N GLY A 580 6.39 23.99 -8.83
CA GLY A 580 5.35 24.01 -7.78
C GLY A 580 5.55 25.09 -6.70
N PRO A 581 4.76 25.08 -5.61
CA PRO A 581 3.76 24.07 -5.23
C PRO A 581 2.57 24.01 -6.20
N PHE A 582 1.93 22.84 -6.27
CA PHE A 582 0.82 22.55 -7.18
C PHE A 582 -0.48 22.13 -6.50
N GLY A 583 -0.47 21.90 -5.19
CA GLY A 583 -1.68 21.55 -4.44
C GLY A 583 -2.33 22.81 -3.87
N GLU A 584 -3.62 23.01 -4.16
CA GLU A 584 -4.46 24.01 -3.51
C GLU A 584 -4.64 23.61 -2.05
N GLY A 585 -4.01 24.37 -1.16
CA GLY A 585 -3.92 24.06 0.28
C GLY A 585 -5.18 24.41 1.05
N HIS A 586 -6.31 23.75 0.76
CA HIS A 586 -7.51 23.85 1.59
C HIS A 586 -7.19 23.37 3.00
N GLN A 587 -7.13 24.29 3.97
CA GLN A 587 -6.88 23.99 5.39
C GLN A 587 -8.16 24.04 6.24
N GLU A 588 -9.31 23.73 5.65
CA GLU A 588 -10.65 23.87 6.26
C GLU A 588 -10.80 23.17 7.63
N TRP A 589 -9.93 22.21 7.96
CA TRP A 589 -9.84 21.60 9.29
C TRP A 589 -9.48 22.56 10.43
N THR A 590 -8.97 23.77 10.14
CA THR A 590 -8.75 24.81 11.17
C THR A 590 -10.04 25.53 11.59
N ASP A 591 -11.08 25.44 10.77
CA ASP A 591 -12.34 26.20 10.91
C ASP A 591 -13.39 25.44 11.74
N PHE A 592 -13.08 24.20 12.14
CA PHE A 592 -13.89 23.38 13.03
C PHE A 592 -13.20 23.23 14.39
N GLU A 593 -13.97 23.35 15.49
CA GLU A 593 -13.47 23.12 16.85
C GLU A 593 -12.92 21.69 17.03
N VAL A 594 -13.54 20.70 16.38
CA VAL A 594 -13.08 19.32 16.33
C VAL A 594 -13.02 18.84 14.88
N SER A 595 -11.85 18.33 14.49
CA SER A 595 -11.57 17.84 13.13
C SER A 595 -11.13 16.37 13.16
N VAL A 596 -11.67 15.55 12.27
CA VAL A 596 -11.28 14.15 12.08
C VAL A 596 -10.59 13.98 10.74
N LEU A 597 -9.29 13.69 10.76
CA LEU A 597 -8.45 13.50 9.57
C LEU A 597 -8.31 11.99 9.30
N VAL A 598 -8.75 11.50 8.14
CA VAL A 598 -8.71 10.07 7.78
C VAL A 598 -7.78 9.82 6.60
N GLY A 599 -6.60 9.25 6.87
CA GLY A 599 -5.58 8.94 5.87
C GLY A 599 -5.59 7.46 5.46
N GLY A 600 -5.71 7.18 4.16
CA GLY A 600 -5.82 5.83 3.61
C GLY A 600 -4.72 5.45 2.62
N GLY A 601 -3.90 4.45 2.97
CA GLY A 601 -2.83 3.94 2.08
C GLY A 601 -1.89 5.06 1.61
N ILE A 602 -1.63 5.18 0.30
CA ILE A 602 -0.78 6.25 -0.28
C ILE A 602 -1.27 7.68 0.06
N GLY A 603 -2.56 7.85 0.37
CA GLY A 603 -3.13 9.14 0.77
C GLY A 603 -2.75 9.57 2.20
N VAL A 604 -1.90 8.81 2.91
CA VAL A 604 -1.40 9.20 4.23
C VAL A 604 -0.29 10.26 4.15
N THR A 605 0.52 10.25 3.09
CA THR A 605 1.73 11.08 2.95
C THR A 605 1.52 12.58 3.22
N PRO A 606 0.44 13.23 2.74
CA PRO A 606 0.20 14.66 3.01
C PRO A 606 -0.04 14.96 4.49
N PHE A 607 -0.68 14.03 5.22
CA PHE A 607 -0.97 14.23 6.64
C PHE A 607 0.29 14.31 7.51
N ALA A 608 1.42 13.74 7.07
CA ALA A 608 2.71 13.93 7.76
C ALA A 608 3.09 15.42 7.87
N SER A 609 2.81 16.21 6.83
CA SER A 609 3.03 17.67 6.85
C SER A 609 1.94 18.40 7.63
N ILE A 610 0.67 18.02 7.43
CA ILE A 610 -0.49 18.66 8.10
C ILE A 610 -0.39 18.52 9.63
N LEU A 611 -0.02 17.35 10.15
CA LEU A 611 0.09 17.12 11.60
C LEU A 611 1.25 17.91 12.22
N LYS A 612 2.39 18.00 11.52
CA LYS A 612 3.51 18.85 11.95
C LYS A 612 3.14 20.33 11.97
N ASP A 613 2.47 20.82 10.94
CA ASP A 613 1.97 22.20 10.87
C ASP A 613 0.95 22.52 11.98
N LEU A 614 0.03 21.59 12.28
CA LEU A 614 -0.95 21.73 13.37
C LEU A 614 -0.28 21.83 14.74
N VAL A 615 0.64 20.93 15.07
CA VAL A 615 1.37 20.96 16.36
C VAL A 615 2.31 22.16 16.45
N PHE A 616 2.92 22.59 15.34
CA PHE A 616 3.71 23.81 15.29
C PHE A 616 2.86 25.08 15.54
N LYS A 617 1.71 25.22 14.89
CA LYS A 617 0.76 26.32 15.14
C LYS A 617 0.27 26.34 16.60
N SER A 618 0.05 25.16 17.17
CA SER A 618 -0.32 24.95 18.57
C SER A 618 0.77 25.43 19.55
N SER A 619 2.02 25.01 19.34
CA SER A 619 3.15 25.36 20.22
C SER A 619 3.50 26.86 20.19
N VAL A 620 3.36 27.51 19.03
CA VAL A 620 3.50 28.97 18.86
C VAL A 620 2.29 29.75 19.43
N LYS A 621 1.27 29.05 19.96
CA LYS A 621 0.02 29.63 20.51
C LYS A 621 -0.72 30.52 19.52
N PHE A 622 -0.72 30.13 18.24
CA PHE A 622 -1.55 30.78 17.25
C PHE A 622 -3.04 30.60 17.60
N LYS A 623 -3.88 31.63 17.40
CA LYS A 623 -5.31 31.54 17.72
C LYS A 623 -6.05 30.70 16.68
N THR A 624 -6.07 29.38 16.86
CA THR A 624 -6.90 28.44 16.09
C THR A 624 -8.27 28.25 16.74
N GLN A 625 -9.31 28.01 15.93
CA GLN A 625 -10.60 27.55 16.46
C GLN A 625 -10.57 26.07 16.80
N CYS A 626 -9.79 25.28 16.04
CA CYS A 626 -9.57 23.86 16.31
C CYS A 626 -8.91 23.64 17.69
N ARG A 627 -9.61 22.87 18.54
CA ARG A 627 -9.21 22.45 19.89
C ARG A 627 -8.76 20.99 19.94
N LYS A 628 -9.27 20.14 19.05
CA LYS A 628 -8.94 18.71 19.02
C LYS A 628 -8.97 18.14 17.59
N VAL A 629 -7.93 17.40 17.25
CA VAL A 629 -7.75 16.73 15.95
C VAL A 629 -7.62 15.22 16.17
N TYR A 630 -8.47 14.44 15.53
CA TYR A 630 -8.40 12.99 15.54
C TYR A 630 -7.84 12.48 14.21
N PHE A 631 -6.63 11.92 14.22
CA PHE A 631 -6.03 11.35 13.02
C PHE A 631 -6.21 9.83 12.97
N ILE A 632 -7.01 9.37 12.01
CA ILE A 632 -7.29 7.95 11.77
C ILE A 632 -6.46 7.50 10.56
N TRP A 633 -5.34 6.84 10.81
CA TRP A 633 -4.54 6.22 9.75
C TRP A 633 -5.04 4.80 9.47
N VAL A 634 -5.50 4.54 8.25
CA VAL A 634 -6.00 3.23 7.80
C VAL A 634 -5.09 2.68 6.71
N THR A 635 -4.35 1.62 7.02
CA THR A 635 -3.50 0.92 6.05
C THR A 635 -3.75 -0.58 6.03
N ARG A 636 -3.23 -1.27 5.02
CA ARG A 636 -3.19 -2.75 5.00
C ARG A 636 -2.02 -3.22 5.87
N THR A 637 -0.81 -2.81 5.52
CA THR A 637 0.46 -3.03 6.23
C THR A 637 1.22 -1.71 6.28
N GLN A 638 2.22 -1.58 7.15
CA GLN A 638 3.06 -0.37 7.23
C GLN A 638 4.22 -0.34 6.21
N ARG A 639 4.36 -1.38 5.38
CA ARG A 639 5.43 -1.48 4.36
C ARG A 639 5.43 -0.26 3.44
N GLN A 640 6.58 0.40 3.27
CA GLN A 640 6.80 1.68 2.54
C GLN A 640 6.25 2.94 3.22
N PHE A 641 5.65 2.82 4.41
CA PHE A 641 5.11 3.91 5.23
C PHE A 641 5.62 3.83 6.68
N GLU A 642 6.72 3.12 6.93
CA GLU A 642 7.34 2.97 8.24
C GLU A 642 7.68 4.34 8.83
N TRP A 643 8.27 5.21 8.01
CA TRP A 643 8.63 6.60 8.30
C TRP A 643 7.47 7.47 8.79
N VAL A 644 6.22 7.17 8.41
CA VAL A 644 5.04 7.89 8.90
C VAL A 644 4.88 7.67 10.41
N SER A 645 5.31 6.51 10.93
CA SER A 645 5.30 6.23 12.36
C SER A 645 6.33 7.10 13.10
N ASP A 646 7.51 7.31 12.53
CA ASP A 646 8.53 8.20 13.10
C ASP A 646 8.04 9.67 13.12
N ILE A 647 7.36 10.11 12.05
CA ILE A 647 6.71 11.43 12.01
C ILE A 647 5.61 11.55 13.06
N ILE A 648 4.76 10.52 13.24
CA ILE A 648 3.72 10.54 14.28
C ILE A 648 4.35 10.64 15.68
N ARG A 649 5.48 9.97 15.93
CA ARG A 649 6.22 10.09 17.20
C ARG A 649 6.70 11.53 17.44
N GLU A 650 7.31 12.17 16.43
CA GLU A 650 7.73 13.58 16.51
C GLU A 650 6.55 14.51 16.83
N VAL A 651 5.39 14.27 16.22
CA VAL A 651 4.14 15.00 16.45
C VAL A 651 3.64 14.79 17.90
N GLU A 652 3.60 13.55 18.39
CA GLU A 652 3.19 13.22 19.77
C GLU A 652 4.14 13.77 20.86
N GLU A 653 5.41 14.02 20.51
CA GLU A 653 6.42 14.56 21.41
C GLU A 653 6.38 16.09 21.48
N GLN A 654 6.07 16.75 20.36
CA GLN A 654 5.90 18.21 20.30
C GLN A 654 4.51 18.67 20.79
N ASP A 655 3.52 17.78 20.82
CA ASP A 655 2.15 18.10 21.24
C ASP A 655 2.02 18.20 22.77
N SER A 656 2.33 19.39 23.28
CA SER A 656 2.18 19.75 24.70
C SER A 656 0.73 20.04 25.14
N LEU A 657 -0.22 20.16 24.21
CA LEU A 657 -1.62 20.51 24.52
C LEU A 657 -2.60 19.34 24.32
N ASP A 658 -2.12 18.15 23.92
CA ASP A 658 -2.97 17.03 23.48
C ASP A 658 -3.96 17.49 22.39
N LEU A 659 -3.48 18.26 21.42
CA LEU A 659 -4.27 18.67 20.26
C LEU A 659 -4.58 17.47 19.35
N VAL A 660 -3.62 16.59 19.13
CA VAL A 660 -3.66 15.51 18.13
C VAL A 660 -3.76 14.14 18.82
N SER A 661 -4.84 13.40 18.57
CA SER A 661 -4.97 12.00 18.98
C SER A 661 -4.93 11.09 17.76
N VAL A 662 -3.91 10.22 17.68
CA VAL A 662 -3.72 9.31 16.54
C VAL A 662 -4.28 7.91 16.83
N HIS A 663 -4.91 7.31 15.82
CA HIS A 663 -5.44 5.96 15.85
C HIS A 663 -5.04 5.22 14.58
N ILE A 664 -4.19 4.20 14.72
CA ILE A 664 -3.67 3.43 13.59
C ILE A 664 -4.52 2.18 13.41
N TYR A 665 -5.01 1.91 12.20
CA TYR A 665 -5.82 0.75 11.85
C TYR A 665 -5.13 -0.10 10.78
N ILE A 666 -4.62 -1.24 11.21
CA ILE A 666 -4.04 -2.29 10.35
C ILE A 666 -5.16 -3.22 9.89
N THR A 667 -5.41 -3.22 8.58
CA THR A 667 -6.52 -3.95 7.93
C THR A 667 -6.10 -5.23 7.20
N GLN A 668 -4.84 -5.66 7.34
CA GLN A 668 -4.41 -6.98 6.88
C GLN A 668 -5.12 -8.09 7.67
N LEU A 669 -5.35 -9.24 7.03
CA LEU A 669 -5.82 -10.45 7.70
C LEU A 669 -4.67 -11.13 8.46
N ALA A 670 -4.93 -11.68 9.64
CA ALA A 670 -3.90 -12.34 10.46
C ALA A 670 -3.12 -13.44 9.72
N GLU A 671 -3.80 -14.21 8.87
CA GLU A 671 -3.22 -15.22 7.96
C GLU A 671 -2.15 -14.66 6.98
N LYS A 672 -2.09 -13.35 6.79
CA LYS A 672 -1.25 -12.66 5.80
C LYS A 672 -0.40 -11.55 6.43
N PHE A 673 -0.19 -11.55 7.74
CA PHE A 673 0.76 -10.64 8.36
C PHE A 673 2.19 -10.88 7.83
N ASP A 674 2.93 -9.78 7.63
CA ASP A 674 4.39 -9.78 7.51
C ASP A 674 5.02 -9.71 8.93
N LEU A 675 6.35 -9.90 9.04
CA LEU A 675 7.01 -9.96 10.35
C LEU A 675 6.77 -8.68 11.16
N ARG A 676 6.96 -7.51 10.53
CA ARG A 676 6.63 -6.21 11.12
C ARG A 676 5.19 -6.13 11.64
N THR A 677 4.19 -6.53 10.85
CA THR A 677 2.79 -6.50 11.27
C THR A 677 2.51 -7.44 12.44
N THR A 678 3.16 -8.62 12.49
CA THR A 678 2.98 -9.49 13.65
C THR A 678 3.72 -8.97 14.87
N MET A 679 4.92 -8.39 14.74
CA MET A 679 5.59 -7.75 15.89
C MET A 679 4.79 -6.57 16.43
N LEU A 680 4.20 -5.73 15.56
CA LEU A 680 3.21 -4.72 15.96
C LEU A 680 2.04 -5.36 16.74
N TYR A 681 1.50 -6.48 16.26
CA TYR A 681 0.40 -7.18 16.93
C TYR A 681 0.78 -7.71 18.31
N VAL A 682 1.98 -8.28 18.43
CA VAL A 682 2.52 -8.87 19.65
C VAL A 682 2.88 -7.78 20.66
N CYS A 683 3.62 -6.75 20.26
CA CYS A 683 4.02 -5.67 21.16
C CYS A 683 2.81 -4.83 21.64
N GLU A 684 1.76 -4.68 20.83
CA GLU A 684 0.58 -3.88 21.21
C GLU A 684 -0.46 -4.66 22.04
N ARG A 685 -0.45 -6.01 22.04
CA ARG A 685 -1.43 -6.84 22.78
C ARG A 685 -0.86 -7.79 23.82
N HIS A 686 0.38 -8.24 23.64
CA HIS A 686 1.00 -9.32 24.43
C HIS A 686 2.20 -8.85 25.27
N PHE A 687 2.69 -7.62 25.04
CA PHE A 687 3.71 -6.97 25.88
C PHE A 687 3.11 -5.84 26.73
N GLN A 688 3.79 -5.54 27.83
CA GLN A 688 3.55 -4.35 28.62
C GLN A 688 4.06 -3.12 27.84
N LYS A 689 3.30 -2.02 27.90
CA LYS A 689 3.75 -0.72 27.39
C LYS A 689 4.69 -0.08 28.39
N VAL A 690 5.89 0.28 27.95
CA VAL A 690 6.82 1.10 28.75
C VAL A 690 6.40 2.55 28.57
N TRP A 691 6.12 3.25 29.67
CA TRP A 691 5.75 4.68 29.68
C TRP A 691 4.52 5.01 28.79
N ASN A 692 3.53 4.11 28.75
CA ASN A 692 2.38 4.15 27.84
C ASN A 692 2.72 4.14 26.33
N ARG A 693 3.98 3.94 25.94
CA ARG A 693 4.45 3.77 24.57
C ARG A 693 4.51 2.29 24.19
N SER A 694 4.25 1.99 22.91
CA SER A 694 4.44 0.64 22.36
C SER A 694 5.95 0.35 22.20
N LEU A 695 6.43 -0.79 22.68
CA LEU A 695 7.88 -1.13 22.64
C LEU A 695 8.48 -1.11 21.22
N PHE A 696 7.69 -1.41 20.19
CA PHE A 696 8.16 -1.60 18.82
C PHE A 696 8.11 -0.34 17.94
N THR A 697 7.23 0.62 18.27
CA THR A 697 7.09 1.88 17.49
C THR A 697 7.35 3.13 18.32
N GLY A 698 7.34 3.02 19.64
CA GLY A 698 7.47 4.15 20.54
C GLY A 698 6.28 5.10 20.63
N LEU A 699 5.19 4.78 19.94
CA LEU A 699 3.98 5.59 19.91
C LEU A 699 3.18 5.40 21.19
N ARG A 700 2.68 6.51 21.74
CA ARG A 700 1.63 6.52 22.77
C ARG A 700 0.30 6.09 22.15
N SER A 701 0.08 6.44 20.88
CA SER A 701 -1.12 6.08 20.12
C SER A 701 -1.30 4.58 19.95
N VAL A 702 -2.56 4.15 20.01
CA VAL A 702 -2.95 2.74 19.99
C VAL A 702 -3.05 2.22 18.57
N THR A 703 -2.46 1.05 18.32
CA THR A 703 -2.58 0.33 17.05
C THR A 703 -3.69 -0.73 17.11
N HIS A 704 -4.65 -0.61 16.20
CA HIS A 704 -5.84 -1.44 16.12
C HIS A 704 -5.76 -2.39 14.93
N PHE A 705 -6.17 -3.65 15.13
CA PHE A 705 -6.17 -4.69 14.10
C PHE A 705 -7.61 -5.01 13.69
N GLY A 706 -7.97 -4.70 12.45
CA GLY A 706 -9.31 -4.80 11.89
C GLY A 706 -9.80 -3.46 11.32
N ARG A 707 -11.09 -3.39 10.95
CA ARG A 707 -11.65 -2.20 10.28
C ARG A 707 -12.06 -1.11 11.29
N PRO A 708 -11.85 0.18 10.97
CA PRO A 708 -12.29 1.29 11.83
C PRO A 708 -13.81 1.31 12.00
N PRO A 709 -14.32 1.50 13.24
CA PRO A 709 -15.74 1.44 13.56
C PRO A 709 -16.41 2.82 13.38
N PHE A 710 -16.26 3.47 12.22
CA PHE A 710 -16.60 4.90 12.02
C PHE A 710 -17.90 5.38 12.68
N VAL A 711 -19.02 4.66 12.52
CA VAL A 711 -20.31 5.03 13.15
C VAL A 711 -20.23 5.07 14.69
N SER A 712 -19.62 4.06 15.30
CA SER A 712 -19.46 4.00 16.77
C SER A 712 -18.44 5.03 17.26
N PHE A 713 -17.37 5.25 16.49
CA PHE A 713 -16.38 6.29 16.76
C PHE A 713 -17.01 7.69 16.74
N PHE A 714 -17.76 8.04 15.68
CA PHE A 714 -18.48 9.31 15.58
C PHE A 714 -19.53 9.48 16.69
N SER A 715 -20.28 8.43 17.03
CA SER A 715 -21.21 8.46 18.19
C SER A 715 -20.47 8.80 19.49
N SER A 716 -19.30 8.20 19.74
CA SER A 716 -18.51 8.51 20.93
C SER A 716 -17.86 9.90 20.91
N LEU A 717 -17.60 10.49 19.73
CA LEU A 717 -17.12 11.88 19.66
C LEU A 717 -18.18 12.87 20.17
N GLN A 718 -19.47 12.61 19.91
CA GLN A 718 -20.57 13.43 20.44
C GLN A 718 -20.71 13.30 21.96
N GLU A 719 -20.35 12.14 22.53
CA GLU A 719 -20.34 11.91 23.98
C GLU A 719 -19.12 12.57 24.67
N VAL A 720 -18.00 12.71 23.95
CA VAL A 720 -16.76 13.33 24.46
C VAL A 720 -16.78 14.85 24.33
N HIS A 721 -17.36 15.39 23.26
CA HIS A 721 -17.44 16.83 22.97
C HIS A 721 -18.91 17.29 22.82
N PRO A 722 -19.73 17.21 23.88
CA PRO A 722 -21.15 17.53 23.83
C PRO A 722 -21.46 18.99 23.48
N GLU A 723 -20.51 19.90 23.67
CA GLU A 723 -20.62 21.33 23.35
C GLU A 723 -20.45 21.65 21.86
N VAL A 724 -19.94 20.72 21.06
CA VAL A 724 -19.54 20.99 19.67
C VAL A 724 -20.68 20.73 18.70
N GLY A 725 -21.28 21.80 18.16
CA GLY A 725 -22.40 21.70 17.21
C GLY A 725 -22.03 21.21 15.80
N LYS A 726 -20.76 21.35 15.38
CA LYS A 726 -20.28 20.95 14.04
C LYS A 726 -18.90 20.29 14.13
N ILE A 727 -18.73 19.15 13.48
CA ILE A 727 -17.46 18.39 13.43
C ILE A 727 -17.04 18.23 11.98
N GLY A 728 -15.82 18.63 11.65
CA GLY A 728 -15.25 18.47 10.31
C GLY A 728 -14.65 17.07 10.15
N VAL A 729 -14.91 16.38 9.03
CA VAL A 729 -14.38 15.05 8.74
C VAL A 729 -13.75 15.05 7.35
N PHE A 730 -12.43 14.99 7.29
CA PHE A 730 -11.62 15.09 6.08
C PHE A 730 -11.05 13.72 5.74
N SER A 731 -11.27 13.21 4.53
CA SER A 731 -10.77 11.89 4.15
C SER A 731 -10.02 11.89 2.82
N CYS A 732 -8.76 11.46 2.84
CA CYS A 732 -7.94 11.22 1.65
C CYS A 732 -7.49 9.75 1.63
N GLY A 733 -7.77 9.04 0.53
CA GLY A 733 -7.45 7.61 0.39
C GLY A 733 -8.34 6.86 -0.60
N PRO A 734 -8.38 5.51 -0.55
CA PRO A 734 -9.13 4.70 -1.51
C PRO A 734 -10.62 5.06 -1.53
N PRO A 735 -11.29 5.09 -2.70
CA PRO A 735 -12.71 5.47 -2.80
C PRO A 735 -13.66 4.62 -1.95
N GLY A 736 -13.34 3.35 -1.71
CA GLY A 736 -14.12 2.50 -0.79
C GLY A 736 -13.93 2.85 0.70
N LEU A 737 -12.82 3.48 1.09
CA LEU A 737 -12.61 3.98 2.45
C LEU A 737 -13.38 5.29 2.65
N THR A 738 -13.17 6.28 1.79
CA THR A 738 -13.79 7.61 1.90
C THR A 738 -15.32 7.53 1.86
N LYS A 739 -15.89 6.67 0.99
CA LYS A 739 -17.32 6.39 0.95
C LYS A 739 -17.87 5.70 2.22
N ASN A 740 -17.05 4.97 2.98
CA ASN A 740 -17.47 4.41 4.27
C ASN A 740 -17.41 5.45 5.39
N VAL A 741 -16.49 6.43 5.31
CA VAL A 741 -16.46 7.62 6.17
C VAL A 741 -17.69 8.48 5.92
N GLU A 742 -17.96 8.82 4.65
CA GLU A 742 -19.14 9.58 4.18
C GLU A 742 -20.45 8.96 4.70
N LYS A 743 -20.65 7.65 4.48
CA LYS A 743 -21.81 6.91 5.01
C LYS A 743 -21.91 6.94 6.52
N GLY A 744 -20.77 6.93 7.23
CA GLY A 744 -20.73 7.08 8.68
C GLY A 744 -21.28 8.45 9.10
N CYS A 745 -20.80 9.53 8.47
CA CYS A 745 -21.27 10.89 8.72
C CYS A 745 -22.77 11.03 8.39
N GLN A 746 -23.20 10.55 7.21
CA GLN A 746 -24.61 10.55 6.80
C GLN A 746 -25.52 9.73 7.74
N GLN A 747 -25.02 8.68 8.37
CA GLN A 747 -25.78 7.91 9.36
C GLN A 747 -25.90 8.65 10.70
N MET A 748 -24.87 9.40 11.10
CA MET A 748 -24.90 10.22 12.31
C MET A 748 -25.77 11.47 12.15
N ASN A 749 -25.70 12.13 11.00
CA ASN A 749 -26.51 13.32 10.66
C ASN A 749 -28.03 13.06 10.55
N LYS A 750 -28.47 11.81 10.67
CA LYS A 750 -29.89 11.45 10.83
C LYS A 750 -30.39 11.51 12.28
N ARG A 751 -29.49 11.81 13.22
CA ARG A 751 -29.80 12.08 14.63
C ARG A 751 -29.74 13.59 14.84
N ASP A 752 -30.66 14.15 15.62
CA ASP A 752 -30.76 15.59 15.91
C ASP A 752 -29.71 16.05 16.94
N GLN A 753 -28.43 15.82 16.63
CA GLN A 753 -27.26 16.09 17.46
C GLN A 753 -26.19 16.85 16.65
N ALA A 754 -24.93 16.85 17.10
CA ALA A 754 -23.82 17.50 16.40
C ALA A 754 -23.71 17.04 14.93
N HIS A 755 -23.52 18.01 14.03
CA HIS A 755 -23.53 17.77 12.58
C HIS A 755 -22.12 17.48 12.04
N PHE A 756 -21.94 16.33 11.39
CA PHE A 756 -20.68 15.93 10.77
C PHE A 756 -20.63 16.38 9.32
N ILE A 757 -19.72 17.30 8.98
CA ILE A 757 -19.50 17.74 7.60
C ILE A 757 -18.35 16.92 7.00
N HIS A 758 -18.62 16.20 5.91
CA HIS A 758 -17.64 15.32 5.28
C HIS A 758 -17.03 15.95 4.03
N HIS A 759 -15.70 16.02 4.02
CA HIS A 759 -14.89 16.58 2.95
C HIS A 759 -14.03 15.46 2.32
N TYR A 760 -14.01 15.42 0.99
CA TYR A 760 -13.19 14.47 0.21
C TYR A 760 -11.93 15.20 -0.23
N GLU A 761 -10.81 14.85 0.39
CA GLU A 761 -9.51 15.47 0.14
C GLU A 761 -8.66 14.64 -0.82
N ASN A 762 -7.91 15.31 -1.70
CA ASN A 762 -7.01 14.67 -2.65
C ASN A 762 -5.74 15.51 -2.92
N PHE A 763 -5.06 15.87 -1.82
CA PHE A 763 -3.76 16.55 -1.80
C PHE A 763 -2.74 15.89 -2.75
#